data_AF-A0ABD1BS87-F1
#
_entry.id   AF-A0ABD1BS87-F1
#
_cell.length_a   1.000
_cell.length_b   1.000
_cell.length_c   1.000
_cell.angle_alpha   90.00
_cell.angle_beta   90.00
_cell.angle_gamma   90.00
#
_symmetry.space_group_name_H-M   'P 1'
#
loop_
_entity.id
_entity.type
_entity.pdbx_description
1 polymer ?
#
loop_
_entity_poly.entity_id
_entity_poly.type
_entity_poly.pdbx_seq_one_letter_code
_entity_poly.pdbx_strand_id
1 'polypeptide(L)'
;MDGGDDMDSLFDGMELFTPSQFADNSNNNAISPSILPPRSEDNETKTEATLITAPPDATEALDENLFSDLTIVTPVQHLPEPVTPPPPSPAKNYGRQVSRRKKRAAGLRIGYGRHEINNHEEDEDDSVSQQSDSVSQQSDSVSQVSDSVTVLHQSLDDSATVVVGISRLELVKAQIEAKLTRARDLAVSVTFSRKNAIRKRRQASENLRLASTKHDEFEKKLEEAIEAEDFDSAERISESLAAAERDRLALMTLLRQAESDCDAIELKMEEVLVSQIAAEEESASLLRGLCTDAENEAESILEKAEAFCVEEMEKWHSCCEDVEVRKVELDIESVVVDNVRLSLNDTLEGSVEEDMKEKEMLRKKKEQLSNELEELLALVKAKEKEIDENDLQIKTVEERIGNVVSGYKELQTSMDKMLDDVQAGLSEVDRETEALSRKKKDVDEFVASEKERGAKLRELVSDSADEACEYEKVIELRKTLMSYVSKTREERAKLVNIEEKLSEEVQRLQEEVSSTRESIKERSSRKSIIQQNITSFMDKIIFIEKRIPELEAEKKVAASTRNFKEAGRIAAEAKSFNLEKEKIQIETGKANTELGKAEHEIEETIEKLQEIEKLILLKEKELALSRFQRLRIDSGTAKAERSAALELSDLEEANLLLEEAQEAESEAEKLKVTCGLKVEEEEEEAKSYEVFVSMELIATVGLKKLQELAESVPS
;
A
#
# COMPACT_ATOMS: atom_id res chain seq x y z
N MET A 1 48.36 -19.97 -48.26
CA MET A 1 47.45 -20.13 -47.11
C MET A 1 46.25 -19.22 -47.38
N ASP A 2 45.41 -19.45 -48.39
CA ASP A 2 44.96 -20.72 -49.03
C ASP A 2 44.02 -21.52 -48.10
N GLY A 3 42.79 -21.93 -48.47
CA GLY A 3 41.92 -21.60 -49.63
C GLY A 3 40.65 -20.81 -49.20
N GLY A 4 39.59 -20.61 -50.00
CA GLY A 4 39.19 -21.23 -51.27
C GLY A 4 38.34 -22.50 -51.07
N ASP A 5 37.27 -22.80 -51.82
CA ASP A 5 36.58 -22.09 -52.92
C ASP A 5 35.08 -22.54 -52.97
N ASP A 6 34.25 -21.80 -53.72
CA ASP A 6 33.18 -22.15 -54.69
C ASP A 6 32.53 -23.57 -54.72
N MET A 7 31.39 -23.88 -55.35
CA MET A 7 30.51 -23.30 -56.39
C MET A 7 29.01 -23.55 -55.97
N ASP A 8 27.91 -23.19 -56.65
CA ASP A 8 27.62 -23.04 -58.09
C ASP A 8 26.58 -21.94 -58.40
N SER A 9 26.61 -21.47 -59.64
CA SER A 9 25.67 -20.51 -60.23
C SER A 9 24.77 -21.18 -61.28
N LEU A 10 23.55 -20.68 -61.49
CA LEU A 10 22.72 -21.08 -62.63
C LEU A 10 21.76 -19.95 -63.05
N PHE A 11 21.83 -19.55 -64.32
CA PHE A 11 21.07 -18.45 -64.96
C PHE A 11 21.41 -17.07 -64.39
N ASP A 12 22.28 -16.24 -64.99
CA ASP A 12 22.81 -16.14 -66.36
C ASP A 12 21.78 -15.77 -67.45
N GLY A 13 22.13 -14.74 -68.24
CA GLY A 13 21.49 -14.32 -69.50
C GLY A 13 20.10 -13.65 -69.44
N MET A 14 20.03 -12.33 -69.68
CA MET A 14 20.02 -11.76 -71.06
C MET A 14 19.82 -10.24 -71.09
N GLU A 15 20.14 -9.64 -72.24
CA GLU A 15 20.41 -8.21 -72.44
C GLU A 15 19.43 -7.54 -73.44
N LEU A 16 19.36 -6.21 -73.41
CA LEU A 16 18.97 -5.29 -74.52
C LEU A 16 17.52 -5.26 -75.06
N PHE A 17 16.93 -4.06 -75.09
CA PHE A 17 16.89 -3.23 -76.31
C PHE A 17 16.64 -1.73 -76.00
N THR A 18 16.72 -0.84 -77.00
CA THR A 18 16.74 0.64 -76.87
C THR A 18 15.64 1.27 -77.75
N PRO A 19 15.18 2.53 -77.51
CA PRO A 19 15.90 3.77 -77.90
C PRO A 19 15.85 4.90 -76.82
N SER A 20 16.69 5.96 -76.75
CA SER A 20 17.21 6.93 -77.76
C SER A 20 16.13 7.92 -78.27
N GLN A 21 16.27 9.24 -78.39
CA GLN A 21 17.31 10.30 -78.17
C GLN A 21 16.51 11.64 -77.92
N PHE A 22 17.02 12.84 -77.61
CA PHE A 22 18.31 13.54 -77.69
C PHE A 22 18.51 14.37 -76.38
N ALA A 23 19.69 14.42 -75.74
CA ALA A 23 20.88 15.23 -76.07
C ALA A 23 20.70 16.76 -75.80
N ASP A 24 21.71 17.51 -75.35
CA ASP A 24 23.15 17.22 -75.35
C ASP A 24 23.97 17.99 -74.28
N ASN A 25 25.16 17.45 -73.94
CA ASN A 25 26.42 18.07 -73.44
C ASN A 25 26.44 19.24 -72.41
N SER A 26 27.39 19.33 -71.46
CA SER A 26 28.46 18.42 -71.03
C SER A 26 29.10 18.83 -69.68
N ASN A 27 29.64 17.86 -68.94
CA ASN A 27 30.83 17.88 -68.04
C ASN A 27 31.41 19.25 -67.56
N ASN A 28 31.71 19.46 -66.26
CA ASN A 28 32.69 18.65 -65.50
C ASN A 28 32.67 18.85 -63.97
N ASN A 29 32.82 17.74 -63.24
CA ASN A 29 33.70 17.49 -62.07
C ASN A 29 34.00 18.56 -60.98
N ALA A 30 33.73 18.13 -59.73
CA ALA A 30 34.68 17.98 -58.61
C ALA A 30 34.64 18.94 -57.37
N ILE A 31 34.47 18.28 -56.21
CA ILE A 31 35.03 18.58 -54.86
C ILE A 31 34.37 19.69 -54.01
N SER A 32 34.02 19.30 -52.78
CA SER A 32 33.47 20.07 -51.64
C SER A 32 34.60 20.70 -50.77
N PRO A 33 34.35 21.23 -49.54
CA PRO A 33 33.19 21.97 -48.98
C PRO A 33 33.62 23.30 -48.27
N SER A 34 32.69 24.14 -47.78
CA SER A 34 32.78 24.84 -46.45
C SER A 34 31.73 25.95 -46.16
N ILE A 35 31.16 25.90 -44.94
CA ILE A 35 31.02 26.96 -43.90
C ILE A 35 30.37 28.34 -44.23
N LEU A 36 29.26 28.58 -43.51
CA LEU A 36 28.62 29.81 -42.94
C LEU A 36 29.44 31.14 -42.80
N PRO A 37 28.82 32.30 -42.43
CA PRO A 37 27.53 32.96 -42.79
C PRO A 37 27.78 34.51 -42.99
N PRO A 38 26.98 35.52 -42.55
CA PRO A 38 25.52 35.70 -42.33
C PRO A 38 24.93 37.01 -43.00
N ARG A 39 23.65 37.31 -42.70
CA ARG A 39 22.98 38.67 -42.73
C ARG A 39 22.72 39.34 -44.11
N SER A 40 21.78 40.30 -44.26
CA SER A 40 20.82 40.94 -43.34
C SER A 40 19.74 41.77 -44.08
N GLU A 41 18.51 41.81 -43.54
CA GLU A 41 17.59 43.00 -43.41
C GLU A 41 17.09 43.69 -44.74
N ASP A 42 15.96 44.42 -44.85
CA ASP A 42 15.03 44.97 -43.85
C ASP A 42 13.62 45.39 -44.40
N ASN A 43 12.74 45.91 -43.52
CA ASN A 43 11.49 46.70 -43.73
C ASN A 43 10.17 45.93 -44.05
N GLU A 44 9.01 46.07 -43.35
CA GLU A 44 8.20 47.20 -42.76
C GLU A 44 7.00 47.63 -43.67
N THR A 45 5.80 48.08 -43.23
CA THR A 45 5.11 48.25 -41.91
C THR A 45 3.56 48.40 -42.06
N LYS A 46 2.76 48.04 -41.01
CA LYS A 46 1.42 48.61 -40.58
C LYS A 46 0.21 48.57 -41.59
N THR A 47 -1.09 48.78 -41.27
CA THR A 47 -1.97 49.10 -40.09
C THR A 47 -3.41 48.61 -40.46
N GLU A 48 -4.24 47.92 -39.63
CA GLU A 48 -5.14 48.36 -38.52
C GLU A 48 -6.57 48.89 -38.91
N ALA A 49 -7.60 48.49 -38.11
CA ALA A 49 -8.99 49.02 -37.98
C ALA A 49 -10.11 48.69 -39.02
N THR A 50 -11.45 48.78 -38.76
CA THR A 50 -12.33 48.11 -37.73
C THR A 50 -13.86 48.17 -38.12
N LEU A 51 -14.70 47.28 -37.55
CA LEU A 51 -16.12 47.46 -37.10
C LEU A 51 -17.38 47.40 -38.04
N ILE A 52 -18.44 46.68 -37.56
CA ILE A 52 -19.92 46.64 -37.87
C ILE A 52 -20.36 46.25 -39.32
N THR A 53 -21.49 45.59 -39.66
CA THR A 53 -22.81 45.26 -39.02
C THR A 53 -23.44 43.96 -39.63
N ALA A 54 -24.61 43.48 -39.14
CA ALA A 54 -25.40 42.33 -39.64
C ALA A 54 -26.93 42.56 -39.43
N PRO A 55 -27.89 41.65 -39.76
CA PRO A 55 -28.04 40.59 -40.80
C PRO A 55 -29.26 40.95 -41.74
N PRO A 56 -30.11 40.07 -42.36
CA PRO A 56 -30.07 38.61 -42.64
C PRO A 56 -30.46 38.18 -44.10
N ASP A 57 -30.57 36.86 -44.30
CA ASP A 57 -31.50 36.09 -45.19
C ASP A 57 -31.21 35.73 -46.67
N ALA A 58 -31.52 34.45 -46.96
CA ALA A 58 -32.01 33.81 -48.21
C ALA A 58 -31.15 33.65 -49.50
N THR A 59 -31.53 32.61 -50.27
CA THR A 59 -31.21 32.29 -51.70
C THR A 59 -29.75 31.96 -52.08
N GLU A 60 -29.43 31.15 -53.10
CA GLU A 60 -30.13 30.07 -53.85
C GLU A 60 -29.07 29.28 -54.65
N ALA A 61 -29.40 28.11 -55.22
CA ALA A 61 -28.44 27.23 -55.91
C ALA A 61 -28.50 27.34 -57.44
N LEU A 62 -27.34 27.23 -58.08
CA LEU A 62 -27.09 27.02 -59.52
C LEU A 62 -25.92 26.01 -59.58
N ASP A 63 -25.91 24.86 -60.25
CA ASP A 63 -26.57 24.35 -61.48
C ASP A 63 -26.07 25.01 -62.79
N GLU A 64 -25.17 24.30 -63.47
CA GLU A 64 -24.91 24.42 -64.90
C GLU A 64 -24.82 23.02 -65.54
N ASN A 65 -25.97 22.37 -65.73
CA ASN A 65 -26.08 21.25 -66.67
C ASN A 65 -25.95 21.73 -68.13
N LEU A 66 -24.87 21.35 -68.83
CA LEU A 66 -24.70 21.64 -70.25
C LEU A 66 -25.34 20.54 -71.13
N PHE A 67 -26.49 20.86 -71.74
CA PHE A 67 -27.03 20.28 -73.00
C PHE A 67 -27.34 18.75 -73.00
N SER A 68 -28.58 18.23 -73.14
CA SER A 68 -29.82 18.72 -73.82
C SER A 68 -29.57 19.15 -75.27
N ASP A 69 -30.21 18.65 -76.33
CA ASP A 69 -31.64 18.40 -76.61
C ASP A 69 -31.68 17.56 -77.94
N LEU A 70 -32.72 16.92 -78.48
CA LEU A 70 -34.02 17.45 -78.92
C LEU A 70 -35.08 16.34 -79.19
N THR A 71 -36.20 16.41 -78.47
CA THR A 71 -37.63 16.49 -78.94
C THR A 71 -38.30 15.50 -79.93
N ILE A 72 -39.65 15.41 -80.12
CA ILE A 72 -40.95 15.53 -79.36
C ILE A 72 -42.04 14.85 -80.29
N VAL A 73 -43.18 14.35 -79.74
CA VAL A 73 -44.61 14.55 -80.17
C VAL A 73 -45.50 13.30 -79.97
N THR A 74 -46.67 13.47 -79.33
CA THR A 74 -47.86 12.56 -79.35
C THR A 74 -49.15 13.38 -79.56
N PRO A 75 -50.35 12.80 -79.84
CA PRO A 75 -51.35 12.67 -78.74
C PRO A 75 -52.53 11.62 -78.87
N VAL A 76 -52.89 10.99 -77.73
CA VAL A 76 -54.24 10.83 -77.09
C VAL A 76 -55.53 10.41 -77.88
N GLN A 77 -56.29 9.38 -77.40
CA GLN A 77 -57.72 9.47 -76.98
C GLN A 77 -58.42 8.17 -76.42
N HIS A 78 -59.06 8.31 -75.24
CA HIS A 78 -60.31 7.70 -74.65
C HIS A 78 -60.61 6.18 -74.38
N LEU A 79 -61.45 6.00 -73.34
CA LEU A 79 -62.11 4.81 -72.70
C LEU A 79 -63.41 4.33 -73.47
N PRO A 80 -64.19 3.27 -73.09
CA PRO A 80 -64.47 2.71 -71.74
C PRO A 80 -64.65 1.14 -71.55
N GLU A 81 -64.92 0.74 -70.29
CA GLU A 81 -65.40 -0.58 -69.76
C GLU A 81 -66.91 -0.89 -70.06
N PRO A 82 -67.63 -1.95 -69.55
CA PRO A 82 -67.33 -3.09 -68.61
C PRO A 82 -67.71 -4.51 -69.17
N VAL A 83 -67.77 -5.69 -68.47
CA VAL A 83 -68.70 -6.18 -67.40
C VAL A 83 -68.28 -7.56 -66.80
N THR A 84 -67.87 -7.61 -65.52
CA THR A 84 -68.37 -8.46 -64.37
C THR A 84 -68.50 -10.05 -64.44
N PRO A 85 -68.79 -10.84 -63.34
CA PRO A 85 -68.04 -12.09 -62.97
C PRO A 85 -68.93 -13.30 -62.45
N PRO A 86 -68.64 -14.09 -61.37
CA PRO A 86 -67.47 -14.95 -61.02
C PRO A 86 -67.66 -16.53 -60.97
N PRO A 87 -67.88 -17.27 -59.84
CA PRO A 87 -67.12 -18.51 -59.48
C PRO A 87 -68.07 -19.74 -59.22
N PRO A 88 -67.75 -20.85 -58.46
CA PRO A 88 -66.55 -21.25 -57.69
C PRO A 88 -66.10 -22.74 -57.84
N SER A 89 -65.26 -23.21 -56.89
CA SER A 89 -64.71 -24.57 -56.78
C SER A 89 -65.70 -25.64 -56.28
N PRO A 90 -65.34 -26.94 -56.36
CA PRO A 90 -65.01 -27.64 -55.11
C PRO A 90 -63.86 -28.69 -55.23
N ALA A 91 -63.39 -29.20 -54.09
CA ALA A 91 -62.43 -30.30 -53.99
C ALA A 91 -63.08 -31.61 -53.49
N LYS A 92 -62.54 -32.79 -53.90
CA LYS A 92 -62.34 -34.01 -53.07
C LYS A 92 -61.90 -35.26 -53.85
N ASN A 93 -60.75 -35.81 -53.43
CA ASN A 93 -60.45 -37.21 -53.01
C ASN A 93 -60.89 -38.46 -53.82
N TYR A 94 -60.17 -39.56 -53.51
CA TYR A 94 -60.33 -40.96 -53.96
C TYR A 94 -59.91 -41.22 -55.43
N GLY A 95 -59.24 -42.33 -55.80
CA GLY A 95 -58.67 -43.44 -55.03
C GLY A 95 -58.91 -44.82 -55.71
N ARG A 96 -57.96 -45.78 -55.60
CA ARG A 96 -57.98 -47.16 -56.19
C ARG A 96 -57.74 -47.22 -57.73
N GLN A 97 -57.23 -48.29 -58.39
CA GLN A 97 -56.68 -49.60 -57.94
C GLN A 97 -55.78 -50.34 -58.99
N VAL A 98 -54.73 -51.03 -58.51
CA VAL A 98 -53.95 -52.22 -59.01
C VAL A 98 -53.62 -52.52 -60.51
N SER A 99 -52.34 -52.89 -60.71
CA SER A 99 -51.84 -54.17 -61.31
C SER A 99 -51.28 -54.22 -62.75
N ARG A 100 -49.99 -54.64 -62.88
CA ARG A 100 -49.59 -55.91 -63.54
C ARG A 100 -48.12 -56.32 -63.23
N ARG A 101 -47.79 -57.62 -63.42
CA ARG A 101 -46.57 -58.33 -62.96
C ARG A 101 -45.36 -58.29 -63.92
N LYS A 102 -44.11 -58.37 -63.37
CA LYS A 102 -42.94 -59.25 -63.74
C LYS A 102 -41.70 -58.87 -62.88
N LYS A 103 -40.54 -59.56 -62.82
CA LYS A 103 -40.23 -61.02 -62.66
C LYS A 103 -38.71 -61.27 -62.37
N ARG A 104 -38.25 -61.19 -61.09
CA ARG A 104 -36.98 -61.77 -60.51
C ARG A 104 -35.61 -61.35 -61.15
N ALA A 105 -34.44 -61.38 -60.50
CA ALA A 105 -33.90 -61.38 -59.10
C ALA A 105 -32.34 -61.24 -59.25
N ALA A 106 -31.39 -61.33 -58.30
CA ALA A 106 -31.24 -61.64 -56.87
C ALA A 106 -29.91 -60.98 -56.37
N GLY A 107 -29.42 -61.01 -55.11
CA GLY A 107 -29.95 -61.56 -53.85
C GLY A 107 -29.01 -62.58 -53.17
N LEU A 108 -28.05 -62.15 -52.32
CA LEU A 108 -27.15 -63.00 -51.51
C LEU A 108 -26.76 -62.31 -50.16
N ARG A 109 -26.56 -63.09 -49.08
CA ARG A 109 -26.06 -62.64 -47.74
C ARG A 109 -25.40 -63.80 -46.97
N ILE A 110 -24.10 -63.71 -46.65
CA ILE A 110 -23.29 -64.56 -45.73
C ILE A 110 -22.06 -63.69 -45.30
N GLY A 111 -21.44 -63.74 -44.11
CA GLY A 111 -21.81 -64.37 -42.82
C GLY A 111 -20.61 -64.87 -41.95
N TYR A 112 -20.45 -64.32 -40.73
CA TYR A 112 -19.78 -64.85 -39.51
C TYR A 112 -18.24 -65.07 -39.38
N GLY A 113 -17.74 -64.78 -38.15
CA GLY A 113 -16.44 -65.15 -37.52
C GLY A 113 -16.08 -64.17 -36.37
N ARG A 114 -16.21 -64.51 -35.06
CA ARG A 114 -15.25 -65.18 -34.12
C ARG A 114 -13.90 -64.45 -33.93
N HIS A 115 -13.28 -64.30 -32.75
CA HIS A 115 -13.55 -64.62 -31.31
C HIS A 115 -12.75 -63.59 -30.44
N GLU A 116 -13.14 -63.09 -29.25
CA GLU A 116 -13.33 -63.70 -27.91
C GLU A 116 -12.02 -64.28 -27.31
N ILE A 117 -11.59 -64.07 -26.03
CA ILE A 117 -12.28 -63.64 -24.77
C ILE A 117 -11.84 -62.22 -24.27
N ASN A 118 -11.30 -61.84 -23.07
CA ASN A 118 -10.76 -62.51 -21.84
C ASN A 118 -10.83 -61.58 -20.56
N ASN A 119 -10.44 -62.10 -19.39
CA ASN A 119 -10.58 -61.59 -17.99
C ASN A 119 -9.27 -60.94 -17.43
N HIS A 120 -9.10 -60.44 -16.18
CA HIS A 120 -9.83 -60.43 -14.86
C HIS A 120 -9.65 -59.02 -14.21
N GLU A 121 -10.53 -58.44 -13.37
CA GLU A 121 -10.95 -58.78 -11.97
C GLU A 121 -9.76 -58.86 -10.97
N GLU A 122 -9.83 -58.61 -9.67
CA GLU A 122 -10.61 -57.80 -8.69
C GLU A 122 -10.25 -58.38 -7.28
N ASP A 123 -10.39 -57.57 -6.23
CA ASP A 123 -10.66 -57.90 -4.81
C ASP A 123 -9.69 -58.59 -3.79
N GLU A 124 -9.76 -58.00 -2.57
CA GLU A 124 -9.79 -58.55 -1.19
C GLU A 124 -8.56 -59.15 -0.43
N ASP A 125 -8.09 -58.34 0.55
CA ASP A 125 -8.09 -58.56 2.03
C ASP A 125 -7.01 -59.28 2.90
N ASP A 126 -6.99 -58.78 4.15
CA ASP A 126 -6.71 -59.38 5.48
C ASP A 126 -5.29 -59.38 6.16
N SER A 127 -5.05 -58.31 6.94
CA SER A 127 -4.66 -58.23 8.38
C SER A 127 -3.56 -59.09 9.08
N VAL A 128 -2.85 -58.46 10.04
CA VAL A 128 -2.87 -58.72 11.53
C VAL A 128 -1.56 -58.31 12.28
N SER A 129 -1.69 -57.52 13.38
CA SER A 129 -0.76 -57.32 14.54
C SER A 129 0.59 -56.56 14.35
N GLN A 130 1.18 -55.87 15.35
CA GLN A 130 0.80 -55.63 16.77
C GLN A 130 1.39 -54.33 17.41
N GLN A 131 0.56 -53.63 18.21
CA GLN A 131 0.80 -52.81 19.44
C GLN A 131 2.04 -51.91 19.64
N SER A 132 1.78 -50.64 20.04
CA SER A 132 2.31 -50.00 21.28
C SER A 132 1.52 -48.73 21.68
N ASP A 133 1.54 -48.38 22.97
CA ASP A 133 0.52 -47.62 23.73
C ASP A 133 0.24 -46.12 23.44
N SER A 134 -1.05 -45.82 23.24
CA SER A 134 -1.91 -44.86 23.96
C SER A 134 -1.34 -43.64 24.73
N VAL A 135 -1.71 -42.43 24.28
CA VAL A 135 -2.41 -41.40 25.10
C VAL A 135 -3.49 -40.74 24.21
N SER A 136 -4.67 -40.43 24.76
CA SER A 136 -5.84 -40.03 23.98
C SER A 136 -5.93 -38.54 23.63
N GLN A 137 -6.30 -38.25 22.37
CA GLN A 137 -7.12 -37.11 21.99
C GLN A 137 -8.33 -37.61 21.17
N GLN A 138 -9.47 -36.97 21.34
CA GLN A 138 -10.61 -37.00 20.40
C GLN A 138 -10.77 -35.54 19.93
N SER A 139 -10.95 -35.20 18.64
CA SER A 139 -11.96 -35.69 17.67
C SER A 139 -13.37 -35.26 18.13
N ASP A 140 -14.22 -34.64 17.32
CA ASP A 140 -14.36 -34.61 15.85
C ASP A 140 -14.98 -33.26 15.38
N SER A 141 -15.07 -32.87 14.09
CA SER A 141 -14.72 -33.50 12.81
C SER A 141 -14.44 -32.40 11.75
N VAL A 142 -13.37 -32.48 10.95
CA VAL A 142 -13.31 -33.02 9.57
C VAL A 142 -13.90 -32.12 8.46
N SER A 143 -13.03 -31.63 7.58
CA SER A 143 -13.18 -31.72 6.11
C SER A 143 -11.89 -31.29 5.40
N GLN A 144 -10.88 -32.17 5.35
CA GLN A 144 -9.84 -32.07 4.31
C GLN A 144 -10.36 -32.70 3.01
N VAL A 145 -10.21 -31.99 1.90
CA VAL A 145 -10.40 -32.55 0.55
C VAL A 145 -9.17 -32.19 -0.27
N SER A 146 -8.39 -33.21 -0.62
CA SER A 146 -7.32 -33.13 -1.61
C SER A 146 -7.59 -34.15 -2.70
N ASP A 147 -8.35 -33.78 -3.73
CA ASP A 147 -8.19 -34.34 -5.08
C ASP A 147 -8.87 -33.48 -6.15
N SER A 148 -8.63 -33.82 -7.42
CA SER A 148 -9.31 -33.35 -8.62
C SER A 148 -9.13 -31.87 -8.98
N VAL A 149 -7.97 -31.57 -9.59
CA VAL A 149 -7.90 -30.54 -10.65
C VAL A 149 -8.67 -31.06 -11.87
N THR A 150 -10.00 -30.96 -11.84
CA THR A 150 -10.83 -31.26 -13.01
C THR A 150 -10.66 -30.15 -14.03
N VAL A 151 -9.96 -30.43 -15.13
CA VAL A 151 -9.82 -29.52 -16.27
C VAL A 151 -11.19 -29.36 -16.94
N LEU A 152 -11.96 -28.36 -16.52
CA LEU A 152 -13.21 -27.99 -17.16
C LEU A 152 -12.94 -27.04 -18.33
N HIS A 153 -12.51 -27.61 -19.46
CA HIS A 153 -12.34 -26.90 -20.72
C HIS A 153 -13.73 -26.49 -21.25
N GLN A 154 -14.21 -25.28 -20.92
CA GLN A 154 -15.47 -24.77 -21.45
C GLN A 154 -15.46 -23.24 -21.64
N SER A 155 -15.26 -22.86 -22.92
CA SER A 155 -15.65 -21.59 -23.56
C SER A 155 -15.44 -20.28 -22.78
N LEU A 156 -14.36 -19.59 -23.15
CA LEU A 156 -14.19 -18.13 -23.24
C LEU A 156 -15.47 -17.30 -23.06
N ASP A 157 -15.39 -16.31 -22.17
CA ASP A 157 -16.22 -15.12 -22.15
C ASP A 157 -15.33 -13.94 -21.69
N ASP A 158 -14.85 -13.13 -22.64
CA ASP A 158 -13.64 -12.31 -22.49
C ASP A 158 -13.77 -11.13 -21.50
N SER A 159 -14.98 -10.88 -20.99
CA SER A 159 -15.22 -9.89 -19.92
C SER A 159 -14.75 -10.36 -18.53
N ALA A 160 -14.48 -11.66 -18.32
CA ALA A 160 -14.34 -12.22 -16.98
C ALA A 160 -13.04 -11.81 -16.23
N THR A 161 -11.91 -11.68 -16.92
CA THR A 161 -10.58 -11.52 -16.30
C THR A 161 -10.36 -10.15 -15.65
N VAL A 162 -10.85 -9.06 -16.25
CA VAL A 162 -10.79 -7.72 -15.64
C VAL A 162 -11.67 -7.65 -14.40
N VAL A 163 -12.85 -8.28 -14.48
CA VAL A 163 -13.79 -8.40 -13.36
C VAL A 163 -13.15 -9.20 -12.22
N VAL A 164 -12.38 -10.27 -12.52
CA VAL A 164 -11.59 -11.00 -11.52
C VAL A 164 -10.54 -10.11 -10.87
N GLY A 165 -9.77 -9.33 -11.63
CA GLY A 165 -8.77 -8.40 -11.07
C GLY A 165 -9.37 -7.37 -10.11
N ILE A 166 -10.47 -6.73 -10.50
CA ILE A 166 -11.21 -5.76 -9.68
C ILE A 166 -11.84 -6.44 -8.45
N SER A 167 -12.47 -7.61 -8.63
CA SER A 167 -13.04 -8.39 -7.51
C SER A 167 -11.96 -8.81 -6.50
N ARG A 168 -10.72 -9.03 -6.95
CA ARG A 168 -9.58 -9.36 -6.09
C ARG A 168 -9.09 -8.15 -5.31
N LEU A 169 -9.08 -6.95 -5.91
CA LEU A 169 -8.87 -5.70 -5.17
C LEU A 169 -9.94 -5.51 -4.09
N GLU A 170 -11.22 -5.66 -4.43
CA GLU A 170 -12.33 -5.49 -3.48
C GLU A 170 -12.22 -6.46 -2.30
N LEU A 171 -11.86 -7.73 -2.55
CA LEU A 171 -11.59 -8.72 -1.51
C LEU A 171 -10.39 -8.34 -0.63
N VAL A 172 -9.28 -7.89 -1.22
CA VAL A 172 -8.09 -7.43 -0.48
C VAL A 172 -8.42 -6.20 0.37
N LYS A 173 -9.13 -5.20 -0.18
CA LYS A 173 -9.54 -3.99 0.56
C LYS A 173 -10.53 -4.31 1.68
N ALA A 174 -11.45 -5.25 1.49
CA ALA A 174 -12.32 -5.75 2.57
C ALA A 174 -11.52 -6.48 3.67
N GLN A 175 -10.50 -7.27 3.30
CA GLN A 175 -9.62 -7.94 4.27
C GLN A 175 -8.76 -6.95 5.06
N ILE A 176 -8.23 -5.92 4.40
CA ILE A 176 -7.46 -4.82 5.01
C ILE A 176 -8.34 -4.06 5.99
N GLU A 177 -9.49 -3.54 5.56
CA GLU A 177 -10.34 -2.71 6.42
C GLU A 177 -10.93 -3.50 7.60
N ALA A 178 -11.18 -4.81 7.45
CA ALA A 178 -11.57 -5.68 8.56
C ALA A 178 -10.46 -5.89 9.61
N LYS A 179 -9.18 -5.82 9.22
CA LYS A 179 -8.04 -5.89 10.13
C LYS A 179 -7.76 -4.55 10.79
N LEU A 180 -7.74 -3.47 10.02
CA LEU A 180 -7.53 -2.12 10.53
C LEU A 180 -8.67 -1.70 11.47
N THR A 181 -9.92 -2.01 11.15
CA THR A 181 -11.06 -1.81 12.08
C THR A 181 -10.85 -2.56 13.39
N ARG A 182 -10.44 -3.83 13.36
CA ARG A 182 -10.15 -4.61 14.57
C ARG A 182 -9.03 -3.99 15.42
N ALA A 183 -7.99 -3.45 14.79
CA ALA A 183 -6.92 -2.75 15.50
C ALA A 183 -7.42 -1.45 16.15
N ARG A 184 -8.22 -0.65 15.42
CA ARG A 184 -8.87 0.57 15.93
C ARG A 184 -9.83 0.27 17.10
N ASP A 185 -10.64 -0.79 17.00
CA ASP A 185 -11.55 -1.24 18.07
C ASP A 185 -10.80 -1.63 19.35
N LEU A 186 -9.66 -2.33 19.21
CA LEU A 186 -8.78 -2.66 20.33
C LEU A 186 -8.19 -1.39 20.97
N ALA A 187 -7.75 -0.42 20.17
CA ALA A 187 -7.24 0.86 20.67
C ALA A 187 -8.32 1.62 21.46
N VAL A 188 -9.54 1.73 20.93
CA VAL A 188 -10.69 2.36 21.62
C VAL A 188 -11.02 1.64 22.93
N SER A 189 -10.96 0.30 22.97
CA SER A 189 -11.19 -0.49 24.18
C SER A 189 -10.11 -0.28 25.25
N VAL A 190 -8.83 -0.19 24.86
CA VAL A 190 -7.73 0.11 25.77
C VAL A 190 -7.80 1.57 26.25
N THR A 191 -8.12 2.52 25.37
CA THR A 191 -8.43 3.93 25.71
C THR A 191 -9.51 4.05 26.79
N PHE A 192 -10.63 3.35 26.63
CA PHE A 192 -11.70 3.38 27.63
C PHE A 192 -11.23 2.80 28.98
N SER A 193 -10.46 1.72 28.94
CA SER A 193 -9.85 1.11 30.12
C SER A 193 -8.86 2.07 30.82
N ARG A 194 -8.04 2.78 30.04
CA ARG A 194 -7.05 3.77 30.48
C ARG A 194 -7.70 4.95 31.19
N LYS A 195 -8.73 5.56 30.58
CA LYS A 195 -9.50 6.65 31.20
C LYS A 195 -10.14 6.21 32.52
N ASN A 196 -10.59 4.96 32.64
CA ASN A 196 -11.13 4.43 33.89
C ASN A 196 -10.07 4.16 34.97
N ALA A 197 -8.85 3.73 34.60
CA ALA A 197 -7.74 3.58 35.55
C ALA A 197 -7.22 4.95 36.04
N ILE A 198 -7.06 5.91 35.12
CA ILE A 198 -6.69 7.30 35.45
C ILE A 198 -7.69 7.91 36.45
N ARG A 199 -9.00 7.73 36.25
CA ARG A 199 -10.04 8.15 37.22
C ARG A 199 -9.87 7.51 38.59
N LYS A 200 -9.56 6.20 38.66
CA LYS A 200 -9.26 5.53 39.94
C LYS A 200 -8.00 6.11 40.62
N ARG A 201 -6.92 6.35 39.87
CA ARG A 201 -5.67 6.95 40.37
C ARG A 201 -5.94 8.34 40.97
N ARG A 202 -6.66 9.21 40.25
CA ARG A 202 -7.07 10.54 40.76
C ARG A 202 -7.93 10.42 42.02
N GLN A 203 -8.91 9.51 42.05
CA GLN A 203 -9.74 9.27 43.25
C GLN A 203 -8.91 8.74 44.45
N ALA A 204 -7.96 7.84 44.22
CA ALA A 204 -7.08 7.33 45.27
C ALA A 204 -6.14 8.42 45.81
N SER A 205 -5.62 9.28 44.94
CA SER A 205 -4.79 10.43 45.32
C SER A 205 -5.57 11.44 46.17
N GLU A 206 -6.77 11.85 45.75
CA GLU A 206 -7.61 12.76 46.54
C GLU A 206 -8.02 12.17 47.89
N ASN A 207 -8.36 10.87 47.94
CA ASN A 207 -8.63 10.18 49.21
C ASN A 207 -7.40 10.19 50.14
N LEU A 208 -6.19 9.96 49.59
CA LEU A 208 -4.95 10.01 50.36
C LEU A 208 -4.65 11.44 50.85
N ARG A 209 -4.84 12.46 50.00
CA ARG A 209 -4.68 13.88 50.36
C ARG A 209 -5.61 14.29 51.50
N LEU A 210 -6.88 13.87 51.45
CA LEU A 210 -7.85 14.08 52.53
C LEU A 210 -7.45 13.32 53.81
N ALA A 211 -6.91 12.11 53.71
CA ALA A 211 -6.43 11.36 54.87
C ALA A 211 -5.18 11.98 55.51
N SER A 212 -4.23 12.48 54.72
CA SER A 212 -3.06 13.22 55.23
C SER A 212 -3.48 14.52 55.93
N THR A 213 -4.31 15.36 55.31
CA THR A 213 -4.78 16.60 55.98
C THR A 213 -5.51 16.34 57.30
N LYS A 214 -6.24 15.22 57.41
CA LYS A 214 -6.86 14.74 58.66
C LYS A 214 -5.83 14.23 59.69
N HIS A 215 -4.72 13.65 59.25
CA HIS A 215 -3.60 13.24 60.10
C HIS A 215 -2.88 14.48 60.69
N ASP A 216 -2.48 15.42 59.84
CA ASP A 216 -1.86 16.69 60.23
C ASP A 216 -2.76 17.47 61.22
N GLU A 217 -4.07 17.45 60.98
CA GLU A 217 -5.08 17.98 61.87
C GLU A 217 -5.14 17.30 63.25
N PHE A 218 -4.75 16.04 63.38
CA PHE A 218 -4.66 15.34 64.66
C PHE A 218 -3.30 15.54 65.34
N GLU A 219 -2.20 15.62 64.60
CA GLU A 219 -0.88 15.97 65.15
C GLU A 219 -0.93 17.34 65.84
N LYS A 220 -1.49 18.35 65.16
CA LYS A 220 -1.66 19.69 65.72
C LYS A 220 -2.55 19.71 66.97
N LYS A 221 -3.61 18.92 67.01
CA LYS A 221 -4.49 18.79 68.19
C LYS A 221 -3.80 18.04 69.35
N LEU A 222 -2.89 17.12 69.04
CA LEU A 222 -2.07 16.42 70.04
C LEU A 222 -1.05 17.39 70.66
N GLU A 223 -0.39 18.20 69.85
CA GLU A 223 0.53 19.26 70.31
C GLU A 223 -0.22 20.28 71.19
N GLU A 224 -1.37 20.81 70.74
CA GLU A 224 -2.23 21.71 71.53
C GLU A 224 -2.68 21.11 72.88
N ALA A 225 -2.99 19.80 72.93
CA ALA A 225 -3.38 19.11 74.16
C ALA A 225 -2.20 18.91 75.13
N ILE A 226 -0.99 18.67 74.59
CA ILE A 226 0.25 18.55 75.37
C ILE A 226 0.66 19.92 75.94
N GLU A 227 0.58 21.00 75.15
CA GLU A 227 0.82 22.37 75.64
C GLU A 227 -0.17 22.81 76.74
N ALA A 228 -1.40 22.28 76.70
CA ALA A 228 -2.44 22.54 77.70
C ALA A 228 -2.35 21.67 78.97
N GLU A 229 -1.39 20.74 79.05
CA GLU A 229 -1.29 19.70 80.09
C GLU A 229 -2.54 18.79 80.22
N ASP A 230 -3.38 18.70 79.17
CA ASP A 230 -4.58 17.84 79.12
C ASP A 230 -4.22 16.44 78.58
N PHE A 231 -3.55 15.66 79.44
CA PHE A 231 -3.09 14.30 79.11
C PHE A 231 -4.26 13.34 78.79
N ASP A 232 -5.42 13.52 79.44
CA ASP A 232 -6.63 12.72 79.18
C ASP A 232 -7.19 12.97 77.78
N SER A 233 -7.02 14.18 77.21
CA SER A 233 -7.33 14.46 75.79
C SER A 233 -6.19 14.03 74.87
N ALA A 234 -4.94 14.24 75.26
CA ALA A 234 -3.78 13.83 74.46
C ALA A 234 -3.77 12.30 74.17
N GLU A 235 -4.09 11.45 75.16
CA GLU A 235 -4.19 10.00 74.97
C GLU A 235 -5.25 9.64 73.91
N ARG A 236 -6.46 10.19 74.03
CA ARG A 236 -7.57 9.95 73.06
C ARG A 236 -7.27 10.50 71.66
N ILE A 237 -6.53 11.60 71.56
CA ILE A 237 -6.08 12.15 70.27
C ILE A 237 -4.96 11.27 69.70
N SER A 238 -4.07 10.73 70.52
CA SER A 238 -3.03 9.79 70.09
C SER A 238 -3.61 8.47 69.54
N GLU A 239 -4.64 7.90 70.18
CA GLU A 239 -5.40 6.76 69.61
C GLU A 239 -6.03 7.11 68.24
N SER A 240 -6.57 8.33 68.11
CA SER A 240 -7.21 8.83 66.89
C SER A 240 -6.21 9.10 65.77
N LEU A 241 -5.01 9.60 66.11
CA LEU A 241 -3.88 9.81 65.21
C LEU A 241 -3.34 8.47 64.70
N ALA A 242 -3.12 7.50 65.61
CA ALA A 242 -2.72 6.14 65.26
C ALA A 242 -3.80 5.38 64.45
N ALA A 243 -5.05 5.84 64.44
CA ALA A 243 -6.08 5.39 63.51
C ALA A 243 -5.98 6.08 62.15
N ALA A 244 -5.85 7.41 62.12
CA ALA A 244 -5.67 8.17 60.88
C ALA A 244 -4.42 7.74 60.11
N GLU A 245 -3.32 7.42 60.79
CA GLU A 245 -2.08 6.93 60.15
C GLU A 245 -2.29 5.57 59.49
N ARG A 246 -3.02 4.64 60.13
CA ARG A 246 -3.36 3.35 59.53
C ARG A 246 -4.27 3.52 58.30
N ASP A 247 -5.22 4.44 58.35
CA ASP A 247 -6.09 4.77 57.21
C ASP A 247 -5.26 5.39 56.06
N ARG A 248 -4.33 6.30 56.37
CA ARG A 248 -3.41 6.97 55.41
C ARG A 248 -2.47 5.96 54.73
N LEU A 249 -1.85 5.06 55.48
CA LEU A 249 -0.98 4.00 54.95
C LEU A 249 -1.75 3.01 54.05
N ALA A 250 -2.98 2.66 54.42
CA ALA A 250 -3.84 1.82 53.59
C ALA A 250 -4.21 2.51 52.27
N LEU A 251 -4.54 3.81 52.30
CA LEU A 251 -4.81 4.61 51.10
C LEU A 251 -3.57 4.82 50.23
N MET A 252 -2.38 4.94 50.82
CA MET A 252 -1.11 5.01 50.07
C MET A 252 -0.83 3.70 49.31
N THR A 253 -1.19 2.55 49.88
CA THR A 253 -1.09 1.26 49.18
C THR A 253 -2.14 1.16 48.06
N LEU A 254 -3.34 1.70 48.27
CA LEU A 254 -4.41 1.75 47.27
C LEU A 254 -4.03 2.66 46.08
N LEU A 255 -3.39 3.81 46.34
CA LEU A 255 -2.84 4.68 45.29
C LEU A 255 -1.77 3.95 44.46
N ARG A 256 -0.79 3.30 45.10
CA ARG A 256 0.25 2.51 44.40
C ARG A 256 -0.33 1.39 43.53
N GLN A 257 -1.41 0.74 43.97
CA GLN A 257 -2.12 -0.22 43.13
C GLN A 257 -2.82 0.45 41.95
N ALA A 258 -3.43 1.62 42.13
CA ALA A 258 -4.06 2.37 41.04
C ALA A 258 -3.05 2.95 40.03
N GLU A 259 -1.82 3.25 40.47
CA GLU A 259 -0.69 3.61 39.62
C GLU A 259 -0.21 2.40 38.81
N SER A 260 0.00 1.25 39.46
CA SER A 260 0.36 0.00 38.77
C SER A 260 -0.72 -0.48 37.79
N ASP A 261 -2.01 -0.28 38.11
CA ASP A 261 -3.14 -0.50 37.18
C ASP A 261 -3.03 0.40 35.93
N CYS A 262 -2.49 1.62 36.04
CA CYS A 262 -2.27 2.53 34.90
C CYS A 262 -1.07 2.08 34.05
N ASP A 263 0.09 1.81 34.66
CA ASP A 263 1.29 1.33 33.97
C ASP A 263 0.98 0.04 33.17
N ALA A 264 0.20 -0.86 33.76
CA ALA A 264 -0.26 -2.11 33.14
C ALA A 264 -1.31 -1.93 32.04
N ILE A 265 -1.81 -0.71 31.79
CA ILE A 265 -2.67 -0.36 30.66
C ILE A 265 -1.90 0.45 29.61
N GLU A 266 -0.89 1.24 29.99
CA GLU A 266 0.05 1.84 29.05
C GLU A 266 0.82 0.76 28.27
N LEU A 267 1.28 -0.30 28.95
CA LEU A 267 1.85 -1.48 28.30
C LEU A 267 0.86 -2.14 27.31
N LYS A 268 -0.43 -2.17 27.61
CA LYS A 268 -1.45 -2.70 26.67
C LYS A 268 -1.70 -1.78 25.49
N MET A 269 -1.51 -0.47 25.63
CA MET A 269 -1.58 0.47 24.50
C MET A 269 -0.37 0.30 23.57
N GLU A 270 0.79 0.00 24.13
CA GLU A 270 2.01 -0.38 23.39
C GLU A 270 1.82 -1.72 22.64
N GLU A 271 1.26 -2.75 23.28
CA GLU A 271 0.86 -4.02 22.63
C GLU A 271 -0.15 -3.81 21.49
N VAL A 272 -1.14 -2.91 21.66
CA VAL A 272 -2.10 -2.59 20.60
C VAL A 272 -1.47 -1.79 19.46
N LEU A 273 -0.55 -0.85 19.73
CA LEU A 273 0.18 -0.16 18.67
C LEU A 273 1.07 -1.12 17.86
N VAL A 274 1.75 -2.06 18.51
CA VAL A 274 2.49 -3.13 17.82
C VAL A 274 1.55 -3.98 16.97
N SER A 275 0.36 -4.30 17.48
CA SER A 275 -0.66 -5.06 16.75
C SER A 275 -1.26 -4.29 15.56
N GLN A 276 -1.39 -2.96 15.68
CA GLN A 276 -1.84 -2.08 14.61
C GLN A 276 -0.78 -1.94 13.52
N ILE A 277 0.49 -1.75 13.89
CA ILE A 277 1.63 -1.73 12.98
C ILE A 277 1.70 -3.05 12.20
N ALA A 278 1.56 -4.21 12.87
CA ALA A 278 1.55 -5.51 12.19
C ALA A 278 0.36 -5.67 11.22
N ALA A 279 -0.82 -5.11 11.54
CA ALA A 279 -1.96 -5.11 10.63
C ALA A 279 -1.74 -4.20 9.41
N GLU A 280 -1.06 -3.06 9.58
CA GLU A 280 -0.67 -2.16 8.49
C GLU A 280 0.44 -2.77 7.62
N GLU A 281 1.43 -3.46 8.22
CA GLU A 281 2.49 -4.22 7.52
C GLU A 281 1.91 -5.33 6.64
N GLU A 282 0.95 -6.10 7.17
CA GLU A 282 0.27 -7.14 6.40
C GLU A 282 -0.64 -6.52 5.31
N SER A 283 -1.17 -5.32 5.53
CA SER A 283 -1.99 -4.60 4.54
C SER A 283 -1.14 -4.10 3.36
N ALA A 284 0.01 -3.50 3.63
CA ALA A 284 1.01 -3.16 2.61
C ALA A 284 1.46 -4.42 1.85
N SER A 285 1.72 -5.52 2.56
CA SER A 285 2.13 -6.81 1.96
C SER A 285 1.07 -7.39 1.02
N LEU A 286 -0.22 -7.32 1.41
CA LEU A 286 -1.34 -7.77 0.58
C LEU A 286 -1.51 -6.92 -0.68
N LEU A 287 -1.33 -5.59 -0.59
CA LEU A 287 -1.34 -4.71 -1.74
C LEU A 287 -0.13 -4.94 -2.67
N ARG A 288 1.08 -5.08 -2.12
CA ARG A 288 2.28 -5.44 -2.91
C ARG A 288 2.09 -6.75 -3.67
N GLY A 289 1.53 -7.79 -3.04
CA GLY A 289 1.19 -9.06 -3.69
C GLY A 289 0.04 -8.98 -4.69
N LEU A 290 -0.86 -7.99 -4.55
CA LEU A 290 -1.86 -7.68 -5.57
C LEU A 290 -1.22 -6.98 -6.79
N CYS A 291 -0.31 -6.03 -6.56
CA CYS A 291 0.46 -5.38 -7.63
C CYS A 291 1.23 -6.41 -8.46
N THR A 292 2.05 -7.27 -7.85
CA THR A 292 2.88 -8.23 -8.60
C THR A 292 2.04 -9.18 -9.46
N ASP A 293 0.91 -9.66 -8.94
CA ASP A 293 0.04 -10.57 -9.70
C ASP A 293 -0.71 -9.86 -10.83
N ALA A 294 -1.09 -8.58 -10.63
CA ALA A 294 -1.73 -7.77 -11.66
C ALA A 294 -0.73 -7.29 -12.73
N GLU A 295 0.55 -7.08 -12.38
CA GLU A 295 1.65 -6.87 -13.33
C GLU A 295 1.90 -8.13 -14.17
N ASN A 296 2.06 -9.30 -13.53
CA ASN A 296 2.26 -10.58 -14.21
C ASN A 296 1.09 -10.94 -15.16
N GLU A 297 -0.15 -10.71 -14.74
CA GLU A 297 -1.33 -10.89 -15.60
C GLU A 297 -1.32 -9.85 -16.73
N ALA A 298 -1.05 -8.57 -16.48
CA ALA A 298 -0.96 -7.54 -17.53
C ALA A 298 0.13 -7.83 -18.57
N GLU A 299 1.30 -8.32 -18.16
CA GLU A 299 2.36 -8.76 -19.07
C GLU A 299 1.93 -9.99 -19.88
N SER A 300 1.37 -11.01 -19.22
CA SER A 300 0.92 -12.22 -19.89
C SER A 300 -0.31 -11.99 -20.80
N ILE A 301 -1.07 -10.92 -20.63
CA ILE A 301 -2.12 -10.48 -21.56
C ILE A 301 -1.50 -9.88 -22.81
N LEU A 302 -0.52 -8.98 -22.64
CA LEU A 302 0.17 -8.33 -23.74
C LEU A 302 0.99 -9.33 -24.58
N GLU A 303 1.66 -10.29 -23.93
CA GLU A 303 2.37 -11.40 -24.59
C GLU A 303 1.42 -12.27 -25.44
N LYS A 304 0.27 -12.68 -24.89
CA LYS A 304 -0.75 -13.44 -25.63
C LYS A 304 -1.31 -12.65 -26.83
N ALA A 305 -1.59 -11.35 -26.63
CA ALA A 305 -2.11 -10.48 -27.69
C ALA A 305 -1.07 -10.21 -28.78
N GLU A 306 0.22 -10.09 -28.44
CA GLU A 306 1.31 -9.96 -29.39
C GLU A 306 1.54 -11.26 -30.16
N ALA A 307 1.57 -12.41 -29.49
CA ALA A 307 1.68 -13.73 -30.13
C ALA A 307 0.52 -14.00 -31.11
N PHE A 308 -0.73 -13.74 -30.70
CA PHE A 308 -1.90 -13.83 -31.58
C PHE A 308 -1.81 -12.85 -32.76
N CYS A 309 -1.38 -11.62 -32.52
CA CYS A 309 -1.19 -10.63 -33.58
C CYS A 309 -0.15 -11.10 -34.60
N VAL A 310 1.00 -11.62 -34.17
CA VAL A 310 2.05 -12.14 -35.05
C VAL A 310 1.53 -13.33 -35.85
N GLU A 311 0.90 -14.32 -35.20
CA GLU A 311 0.39 -15.52 -35.85
C GLU A 311 -0.70 -15.21 -36.90
N GLU A 312 -1.65 -14.33 -36.58
CA GLU A 312 -2.72 -13.98 -37.52
C GLU A 312 -2.27 -12.99 -38.60
N MET A 313 -1.26 -12.13 -38.33
CA MET A 313 -0.64 -11.28 -39.34
C MET A 313 0.24 -12.07 -40.31
N GLU A 314 0.99 -13.08 -39.86
CA GLU A 314 1.76 -13.97 -40.75
C GLU A 314 0.82 -14.70 -41.72
N LYS A 315 -0.29 -15.26 -41.21
CA LYS A 315 -1.35 -15.84 -42.04
C LYS A 315 -1.98 -14.82 -42.98
N TRP A 316 -2.23 -13.58 -42.52
CA TRP A 316 -2.77 -12.51 -43.35
C TRP A 316 -1.83 -12.13 -44.48
N HIS A 317 -0.52 -12.00 -44.20
CA HIS A 317 0.50 -11.73 -45.21
C HIS A 317 0.55 -12.84 -46.27
N SER A 318 0.65 -14.10 -45.87
CA SER A 318 0.63 -15.24 -46.82
C SER A 318 -0.65 -15.27 -47.67
N CYS A 319 -1.82 -15.04 -47.09
CA CYS A 319 -3.07 -15.01 -47.86
C CYS A 319 -3.17 -13.77 -48.77
N CYS A 320 -2.58 -12.63 -48.39
CA CYS A 320 -2.49 -11.46 -49.26
C CYS A 320 -1.55 -11.71 -50.44
N GLU A 321 -0.39 -12.34 -50.21
CA GLU A 321 0.52 -12.75 -51.29
C GLU A 321 -0.17 -13.72 -52.27
N ASP A 322 -0.91 -14.73 -51.77
CA ASP A 322 -1.71 -15.64 -52.61
C ASP A 322 -2.83 -14.95 -53.41
N VAL A 323 -3.39 -13.84 -52.90
CA VAL A 323 -4.41 -13.03 -53.60
C VAL A 323 -3.75 -12.09 -54.61
N GLU A 324 -2.64 -11.45 -54.27
CA GLU A 324 -1.90 -10.55 -55.16
C GLU A 324 -1.29 -11.30 -56.35
N VAL A 325 -0.75 -12.51 -56.14
CA VAL A 325 -0.26 -13.38 -57.23
C VAL A 325 -1.39 -13.72 -58.20
N ARG A 326 -2.52 -14.27 -57.71
CA ARG A 326 -3.67 -14.61 -58.57
C ARG A 326 -4.29 -13.41 -59.26
N LYS A 327 -4.25 -12.23 -58.64
CA LYS A 327 -4.67 -10.98 -59.27
C LYS A 327 -3.77 -10.64 -60.46
N VAL A 328 -2.45 -10.71 -60.30
CA VAL A 328 -1.50 -10.47 -61.39
C VAL A 328 -1.64 -11.53 -62.50
N GLU A 329 -1.90 -12.79 -62.15
CA GLU A 329 -2.20 -13.85 -63.12
C GLU A 329 -3.48 -13.53 -63.93
N LEU A 330 -4.58 -13.16 -63.27
CA LEU A 330 -5.83 -12.78 -63.92
C LEU A 330 -5.73 -11.48 -64.74
N ASP A 331 -4.96 -10.49 -64.28
CA ASP A 331 -4.67 -9.27 -65.05
C ASP A 331 -3.91 -9.61 -66.35
N ILE A 332 -2.95 -10.55 -66.30
CA ILE A 332 -2.25 -11.06 -67.49
C ILE A 332 -3.20 -11.84 -68.41
N GLU A 333 -4.03 -12.74 -67.86
CA GLU A 333 -5.01 -13.49 -68.65
C GLU A 333 -6.03 -12.57 -69.31
N SER A 334 -6.52 -11.54 -68.61
CA SER A 334 -7.43 -10.53 -69.17
C SER A 334 -6.79 -9.79 -70.34
N VAL A 335 -5.53 -9.36 -70.23
CA VAL A 335 -4.79 -8.70 -71.32
C VAL A 335 -4.59 -9.65 -72.51
N VAL A 336 -4.35 -10.94 -72.28
CA VAL A 336 -4.24 -11.95 -73.34
C VAL A 336 -5.59 -12.16 -74.04
N VAL A 337 -6.69 -12.31 -73.29
CA VAL A 337 -8.05 -12.48 -73.84
C VAL A 337 -8.48 -11.24 -74.64
N ASP A 338 -8.23 -10.03 -74.12
CA ASP A 338 -8.51 -8.77 -74.83
C ASP A 338 -7.70 -8.64 -76.12
N ASN A 339 -6.41 -9.00 -76.11
CA ASN A 339 -5.55 -8.96 -77.30
C ASN A 339 -5.99 -9.99 -78.35
N VAL A 340 -6.37 -11.21 -77.93
CA VAL A 340 -6.96 -12.23 -78.81
C VAL A 340 -8.30 -11.73 -79.40
N ARG A 341 -9.14 -11.06 -78.61
CA ARG A 341 -10.42 -10.47 -79.07
C ARG A 341 -10.21 -9.38 -80.12
N LEU A 342 -9.25 -8.49 -79.92
CA LEU A 342 -8.89 -7.44 -80.88
C LEU A 342 -8.35 -8.06 -82.18
N SER A 343 -7.34 -8.93 -82.08
CA SER A 343 -6.75 -9.60 -83.24
C SER A 343 -7.76 -10.44 -84.03
N LEU A 344 -8.73 -11.08 -83.36
CA LEU A 344 -9.79 -11.84 -84.02
C LEU A 344 -10.76 -10.92 -84.78
N ASN A 345 -11.14 -9.77 -84.20
CA ASN A 345 -11.98 -8.79 -84.88
C ASN A 345 -11.30 -8.20 -86.12
N ASP A 346 -10.02 -7.82 -86.01
CA ASP A 346 -9.21 -7.31 -87.13
C ASP A 346 -9.12 -8.33 -88.27
N THR A 347 -8.93 -9.61 -87.92
CA THR A 347 -8.84 -10.72 -88.90
C THR A 347 -10.20 -11.02 -89.55
N LEU A 348 -11.29 -10.92 -88.80
CA LEU A 348 -12.65 -11.08 -89.31
C LEU A 348 -13.03 -9.97 -90.30
N GLU A 349 -12.76 -8.71 -89.94
CA GLU A 349 -13.06 -7.57 -90.81
C GLU A 349 -12.26 -7.66 -92.12
N GLY A 350 -10.97 -7.96 -92.05
CA GLY A 350 -10.12 -8.18 -93.23
C GLY A 350 -10.63 -9.31 -94.13
N SER A 351 -11.01 -10.46 -93.57
CA SER A 351 -11.49 -11.61 -94.34
C SER A 351 -12.85 -11.38 -95.01
N VAL A 352 -13.77 -10.69 -94.34
CA VAL A 352 -15.11 -10.39 -94.89
C VAL A 352 -15.00 -9.35 -96.02
N GLU A 353 -14.13 -8.36 -95.86
CA GLU A 353 -13.90 -7.28 -96.82
C GLU A 353 -13.21 -7.76 -98.12
N GLU A 354 -12.41 -8.84 -98.07
CA GLU A 354 -11.82 -9.46 -99.28
C GLU A 354 -12.85 -10.27 -100.09
N ASP A 355 -13.61 -11.16 -99.45
CA ASP A 355 -14.68 -11.95 -100.11
C ASP A 355 -15.78 -11.05 -100.68
N MET A 356 -16.09 -9.91 -100.02
CA MET A 356 -17.03 -8.92 -100.54
C MET A 356 -16.53 -8.20 -101.82
N LYS A 357 -15.21 -8.00 -101.96
CA LYS A 357 -14.61 -7.43 -103.18
C LYS A 357 -14.60 -8.41 -104.34
N GLU A 358 -14.33 -9.71 -104.09
CA GLU A 358 -14.51 -10.76 -105.10
C GLU A 358 -15.95 -10.76 -105.64
N LYS A 359 -16.93 -10.74 -104.73
CA LYS A 359 -18.36 -10.69 -105.03
C LYS A 359 -18.79 -9.48 -105.87
N GLU A 360 -18.21 -8.30 -105.64
CA GLU A 360 -18.55 -7.10 -106.42
C GLU A 360 -17.90 -7.08 -107.82
N MET A 361 -16.67 -7.60 -107.97
CA MET A 361 -16.03 -7.72 -109.29
C MET A 361 -16.79 -8.68 -110.21
N LEU A 362 -17.28 -9.80 -109.68
CA LEU A 362 -18.11 -10.75 -110.43
C LEU A 362 -19.42 -10.11 -110.92
N ARG A 363 -20.03 -9.21 -110.13
CA ARG A 363 -21.22 -8.43 -110.56
C ARG A 363 -20.92 -7.49 -111.73
N LYS A 364 -19.80 -6.76 -111.71
CA LYS A 364 -19.41 -5.84 -112.81
C LYS A 364 -19.15 -6.59 -114.13
N LYS A 365 -18.62 -7.82 -114.05
CA LYS A 365 -18.40 -8.71 -115.21
C LYS A 365 -19.70 -9.23 -115.84
N LYS A 366 -20.79 -9.35 -115.06
CA LYS A 366 -22.13 -9.75 -115.54
C LYS A 366 -22.79 -8.68 -116.44
N GLU A 367 -22.47 -7.40 -116.22
CA GLU A 367 -23.15 -6.28 -116.89
C GLU A 367 -22.66 -6.06 -118.33
N GLN A 368 -21.35 -6.21 -118.59
CA GLN A 368 -20.78 -6.02 -119.94
C GLN A 368 -21.35 -7.01 -120.97
N LEU A 369 -21.60 -8.25 -120.56
CA LEU A 369 -22.13 -9.33 -121.41
C LEU A 369 -23.59 -9.12 -121.87
N SER A 370 -24.31 -8.15 -121.30
CA SER A 370 -25.71 -7.89 -121.65
C SER A 370 -25.90 -7.23 -123.03
N ASN A 371 -24.83 -6.73 -123.65
CA ASN A 371 -24.92 -5.93 -124.89
C ASN A 371 -24.71 -6.72 -126.18
N GLU A 372 -24.19 -7.96 -126.12
CA GLU A 372 -23.87 -8.80 -127.29
C GLU A 372 -25.01 -9.76 -127.67
N LEU A 373 -26.18 -9.62 -127.02
CA LEU A 373 -27.19 -10.65 -126.90
C LEU A 373 -27.99 -10.97 -128.19
N GLU A 374 -28.03 -10.05 -129.16
CA GLU A 374 -28.93 -10.19 -130.33
C GLU A 374 -28.40 -11.13 -131.44
N GLU A 375 -27.08 -11.30 -131.60
CA GLU A 375 -26.50 -12.35 -132.47
C GLU A 375 -26.40 -13.72 -131.77
N LEU A 376 -26.46 -13.77 -130.44
CA LEU A 376 -26.11 -14.96 -129.65
C LEU A 376 -27.28 -15.93 -129.38
N LEU A 377 -28.45 -15.75 -129.99
CA LEU A 377 -29.64 -16.59 -129.77
C LEU A 377 -29.46 -18.10 -130.08
N ALA A 378 -28.42 -18.48 -130.84
CA ALA A 378 -28.02 -19.89 -131.03
C ALA A 378 -27.05 -20.41 -129.95
N LEU A 379 -26.29 -19.53 -129.29
CA LEU A 379 -25.33 -19.87 -128.23
C LEU A 379 -26.00 -19.95 -126.84
N VAL A 380 -27.20 -19.39 -126.66
CA VAL A 380 -27.97 -19.42 -125.40
C VAL A 380 -27.97 -20.81 -124.76
N LYS A 381 -28.23 -21.88 -125.54
CA LYS A 381 -28.26 -23.27 -125.03
C LYS A 381 -26.92 -23.86 -124.62
N ALA A 382 -25.81 -23.23 -124.99
CA ALA A 382 -24.49 -23.55 -124.45
C ALA A 382 -24.19 -22.73 -123.19
N LYS A 383 -24.69 -21.48 -123.11
CA LYS A 383 -24.52 -20.57 -121.97
C LYS A 383 -25.44 -20.87 -120.78
N GLU A 384 -26.62 -21.49 -120.97
CA GLU A 384 -27.45 -21.99 -119.86
C GLU A 384 -26.61 -22.88 -118.92
N LYS A 385 -25.84 -23.82 -119.48
CA LYS A 385 -24.95 -24.71 -118.71
C LYS A 385 -23.74 -23.99 -118.08
N GLU A 386 -23.39 -22.80 -118.57
CA GLU A 386 -22.34 -21.96 -117.98
C GLU A 386 -22.89 -21.09 -116.85
N ILE A 387 -24.19 -20.74 -116.89
CA ILE A 387 -24.88 -20.10 -115.76
C ILE A 387 -25.02 -21.08 -114.60
N ASP A 388 -25.44 -22.32 -114.86
CA ASP A 388 -25.49 -23.40 -113.84
C ASP A 388 -24.13 -23.58 -113.12
N GLU A 389 -23.02 -23.48 -113.87
CA GLU A 389 -21.65 -23.56 -113.35
C GLU A 389 -21.26 -22.32 -112.53
N ASN A 390 -21.64 -21.11 -112.95
CA ASN A 390 -21.38 -19.88 -112.19
C ASN A 390 -22.22 -19.82 -110.90
N ASP A 391 -23.48 -20.27 -110.93
CA ASP A 391 -24.33 -20.35 -109.73
C ASP A 391 -23.84 -21.45 -108.78
N LEU A 392 -23.26 -22.54 -109.29
CA LEU A 392 -22.55 -23.55 -108.47
C LEU A 392 -21.29 -22.95 -107.82
N GLN A 393 -20.53 -22.12 -108.53
CA GLN A 393 -19.37 -21.42 -107.97
C GLN A 393 -19.78 -20.38 -106.92
N ILE A 394 -20.83 -19.58 -107.15
CA ILE A 394 -21.41 -18.66 -106.15
C ILE A 394 -21.85 -19.44 -104.91
N LYS A 395 -22.57 -20.56 -105.08
CA LYS A 395 -22.97 -21.43 -103.97
C LYS A 395 -21.78 -22.01 -103.20
N THR A 396 -20.67 -22.29 -103.87
CA THR A 396 -19.41 -22.72 -103.25
C THR A 396 -18.74 -21.60 -102.44
N VAL A 397 -18.82 -20.34 -102.91
CA VAL A 397 -18.40 -19.16 -102.12
C VAL A 397 -19.32 -18.95 -100.92
N GLU A 398 -20.64 -19.10 -101.08
CA GLU A 398 -21.60 -18.92 -99.99
C GLU A 398 -21.50 -20.04 -98.93
N GLU A 399 -21.19 -21.28 -99.32
CA GLU A 399 -20.84 -22.36 -98.38
C GLU A 399 -19.49 -22.11 -97.68
N ARG A 400 -18.49 -21.55 -98.39
CA ARG A 400 -17.22 -21.10 -97.81
C ARG A 400 -17.43 -20.01 -96.75
N ILE A 401 -18.19 -18.96 -97.07
CA ILE A 401 -18.57 -17.89 -96.13
C ILE A 401 -19.35 -18.46 -94.95
N GLY A 402 -20.31 -19.36 -95.20
CA GLY A 402 -21.08 -20.02 -94.14
C GLY A 402 -20.21 -20.78 -93.14
N ASN A 403 -19.25 -21.57 -93.64
CA ASN A 403 -18.30 -22.33 -92.82
C ASN A 403 -17.35 -21.41 -92.01
N VAL A 404 -16.87 -20.32 -92.61
CA VAL A 404 -16.06 -19.31 -91.91
C VAL A 404 -16.86 -18.65 -90.80
N VAL A 405 -18.08 -18.17 -91.09
CA VAL A 405 -18.95 -17.52 -90.10
C VAL A 405 -19.34 -18.47 -88.95
N SER A 406 -19.54 -19.78 -89.21
CA SER A 406 -19.75 -20.74 -88.13
C SER A 406 -18.50 -20.92 -87.26
N GLY A 407 -17.30 -21.03 -87.85
CA GLY A 407 -16.06 -21.20 -87.10
C GLY A 407 -15.72 -19.97 -86.23
N TYR A 408 -15.88 -18.77 -86.78
CA TYR A 408 -15.74 -17.52 -86.01
C TYR A 408 -16.79 -17.42 -84.90
N LYS A 409 -18.03 -17.87 -85.13
CA LYS A 409 -19.07 -17.85 -84.09
C LYS A 409 -18.80 -18.84 -82.96
N GLU A 410 -18.30 -20.04 -83.27
CA GLU A 410 -17.88 -21.01 -82.24
C GLU A 410 -16.72 -20.45 -81.41
N LEU A 411 -15.70 -19.88 -82.07
CA LEU A 411 -14.57 -19.22 -81.41
C LEU A 411 -15.01 -18.00 -80.57
N GLN A 412 -15.94 -17.18 -81.07
CA GLN A 412 -16.55 -16.09 -80.32
C GLN A 412 -17.24 -16.62 -79.05
N THR A 413 -18.09 -17.65 -79.13
CA THR A 413 -18.73 -18.21 -77.93
C THR A 413 -17.74 -18.85 -76.95
N SER A 414 -16.59 -19.32 -77.42
CA SER A 414 -15.49 -19.77 -76.54
C SER A 414 -14.77 -18.60 -75.87
N MET A 415 -14.66 -17.46 -76.53
CA MET A 415 -14.00 -16.26 -76.05
C MET A 415 -14.88 -15.44 -75.10
N ASP A 416 -16.18 -15.33 -75.39
CA ASP A 416 -17.20 -14.79 -74.49
C ASP A 416 -17.18 -15.57 -73.17
N LYS A 417 -17.09 -16.92 -73.24
CA LYS A 417 -16.95 -17.76 -72.04
C LYS A 417 -15.64 -17.50 -71.29
N MET A 418 -14.50 -17.35 -71.97
CA MET A 418 -13.23 -17.03 -71.29
C MET A 418 -13.28 -15.66 -70.60
N LEU A 419 -14.00 -14.69 -71.17
CA LEU A 419 -14.26 -13.38 -70.55
C LEU A 419 -15.16 -13.53 -69.31
N ASP A 420 -16.27 -14.27 -69.41
CA ASP A 420 -17.14 -14.59 -68.27
C ASP A 420 -16.36 -15.30 -67.13
N ASP A 421 -15.50 -16.27 -67.48
CA ASP A 421 -14.66 -17.01 -66.52
C ASP A 421 -13.65 -16.08 -65.82
N VAL A 422 -12.93 -15.23 -66.56
CA VAL A 422 -11.97 -14.25 -66.00
C VAL A 422 -12.69 -13.19 -65.14
N GLN A 423 -13.84 -12.69 -65.59
CA GLN A 423 -14.64 -11.71 -64.85
C GLN A 423 -15.20 -12.31 -63.55
N ALA A 424 -15.54 -13.61 -63.54
CA ALA A 424 -15.89 -14.32 -62.32
C ALA A 424 -14.69 -14.45 -61.37
N GLY A 425 -13.49 -14.78 -61.88
CA GLY A 425 -12.26 -14.86 -61.09
C GLY A 425 -11.87 -13.53 -60.43
N LEU A 426 -11.94 -12.42 -61.17
CA LEU A 426 -11.74 -11.07 -60.62
C LEU A 426 -12.77 -10.75 -59.52
N SER A 427 -14.03 -11.12 -59.73
CA SER A 427 -15.11 -10.95 -58.74
C SER A 427 -14.92 -11.82 -57.48
N GLU A 428 -14.16 -12.91 -57.56
CA GLU A 428 -13.79 -13.76 -56.42
C GLU A 428 -12.61 -13.15 -55.65
N VAL A 429 -11.57 -12.70 -56.36
CA VAL A 429 -10.41 -11.97 -55.82
C VAL A 429 -10.82 -10.71 -55.06
N ASP A 430 -11.79 -9.93 -55.56
CA ASP A 430 -12.31 -8.76 -54.85
C ASP A 430 -12.99 -9.15 -53.51
N ARG A 431 -13.76 -10.24 -53.49
CA ARG A 431 -14.42 -10.74 -52.26
C ARG A 431 -13.43 -11.27 -51.23
N GLU A 432 -12.37 -11.93 -51.68
CA GLU A 432 -11.28 -12.38 -50.83
C GLU A 432 -10.49 -11.19 -50.26
N THR A 433 -10.22 -10.17 -51.09
CA THR A 433 -9.59 -8.91 -50.66
C THR A 433 -10.44 -8.19 -49.59
N GLU A 434 -11.76 -8.08 -49.79
CA GLU A 434 -12.68 -7.58 -48.75
C GLU A 434 -12.69 -8.44 -47.48
N ALA A 435 -12.50 -9.76 -47.60
CA ALA A 435 -12.49 -10.68 -46.46
C ALA A 435 -11.19 -10.56 -45.65
N LEU A 436 -10.04 -10.46 -46.31
CA LEU A 436 -8.74 -10.22 -45.68
C LEU A 436 -8.67 -8.82 -45.06
N SER A 437 -9.28 -7.81 -45.68
CA SER A 437 -9.40 -6.47 -45.10
C SER A 437 -10.22 -6.48 -43.80
N ARG A 438 -11.35 -7.20 -43.77
CA ARG A 438 -12.15 -7.41 -42.56
C ARG A 438 -11.36 -8.17 -41.48
N LYS A 439 -10.77 -9.31 -41.82
CA LYS A 439 -9.98 -10.13 -40.87
C LYS A 439 -8.86 -9.32 -40.21
N LYS A 440 -8.16 -8.46 -40.96
CA LYS A 440 -7.14 -7.57 -40.41
C LYS A 440 -7.71 -6.58 -39.40
N LYS A 441 -8.82 -5.93 -39.73
CA LYS A 441 -9.54 -5.03 -38.79
C LYS A 441 -9.95 -5.78 -37.53
N ASP A 442 -10.42 -7.03 -37.64
CA ASP A 442 -10.84 -7.83 -36.49
C ASP A 442 -9.64 -8.16 -35.56
N VAL A 443 -8.45 -8.41 -36.12
CA VAL A 443 -7.18 -8.57 -35.37
C VAL A 443 -6.74 -7.25 -34.73
N ASP A 444 -6.76 -6.13 -35.47
CA ASP A 444 -6.43 -4.79 -34.94
C ASP A 444 -7.35 -4.41 -33.77
N GLU A 445 -8.63 -4.74 -33.84
CA GLU A 445 -9.64 -4.46 -32.81
C GLU A 445 -9.47 -5.34 -31.56
N PHE A 446 -9.14 -6.63 -31.72
CA PHE A 446 -8.75 -7.51 -30.62
C PHE A 446 -7.49 -7.00 -29.90
N VAL A 447 -6.44 -6.66 -30.66
CA VAL A 447 -5.17 -6.15 -30.12
C VAL A 447 -5.36 -4.80 -29.41
N ALA A 448 -6.28 -3.96 -29.87
CA ALA A 448 -6.66 -2.73 -29.17
C ALA A 448 -7.36 -3.02 -27.83
N SER A 449 -8.33 -3.94 -27.81
CA SER A 449 -9.04 -4.37 -26.60
C SER A 449 -8.09 -4.94 -25.55
N GLU A 450 -7.18 -5.83 -25.93
CA GLU A 450 -6.21 -6.43 -25.01
C GLU A 450 -5.17 -5.43 -24.49
N LYS A 451 -4.79 -4.44 -25.30
CA LYS A 451 -3.93 -3.33 -24.84
C LYS A 451 -4.65 -2.40 -23.86
N GLU A 452 -5.94 -2.14 -24.07
CA GLU A 452 -6.78 -1.41 -23.09
C GLU A 452 -6.94 -2.21 -21.79
N ARG A 453 -7.13 -3.53 -21.89
CA ARG A 453 -7.21 -4.46 -20.75
C ARG A 453 -5.92 -4.45 -19.92
N GLY A 454 -4.76 -4.60 -20.58
CA GLY A 454 -3.44 -4.50 -19.95
C GLY A 454 -3.07 -3.10 -19.48
N ALA A 455 -3.75 -2.04 -19.94
CA ALA A 455 -3.60 -0.68 -19.40
C ALA A 455 -4.37 -0.52 -18.07
N LYS A 456 -5.64 -0.93 -18.01
CA LYS A 456 -6.48 -0.86 -16.80
C LYS A 456 -5.88 -1.65 -15.62
N LEU A 457 -5.25 -2.79 -15.88
CA LEU A 457 -4.53 -3.53 -14.84
C LEU A 457 -3.29 -2.77 -14.32
N ARG A 458 -2.58 -2.04 -15.17
CA ARG A 458 -1.42 -1.22 -14.75
C ARG A 458 -1.81 0.07 -14.03
N GLU A 459 -2.97 0.64 -14.35
CA GLU A 459 -3.60 1.72 -13.57
C GLU A 459 -3.92 1.23 -12.14
N LEU A 460 -4.59 0.07 -12.03
CA LEU A 460 -4.86 -0.62 -10.77
C LEU A 460 -3.59 -0.94 -9.96
N VAL A 461 -2.51 -1.37 -10.63
CA VAL A 461 -1.19 -1.59 -10.00
C VAL A 461 -0.65 -0.29 -9.41
N SER A 462 -0.72 0.83 -10.13
CA SER A 462 -0.23 2.13 -9.67
C SER A 462 -0.97 2.59 -8.41
N ASP A 463 -2.31 2.61 -8.45
CA ASP A 463 -3.15 2.99 -7.31
C ASP A 463 -2.86 2.12 -6.07
N SER A 464 -2.74 0.80 -6.28
CA SER A 464 -2.46 -0.16 -5.20
C SER A 464 -1.04 -0.04 -4.65
N ALA A 465 -0.06 0.32 -5.50
CA ALA A 465 1.32 0.52 -5.10
C ALA A 465 1.51 1.83 -4.34
N ASP A 466 0.83 2.91 -4.74
CA ASP A 466 0.82 4.18 -4.00
C ASP A 466 0.14 4.01 -2.63
N GLU A 467 -0.98 3.29 -2.56
CA GLU A 467 -1.64 2.95 -1.28
C GLU A 467 -0.73 2.11 -0.37
N ALA A 468 -0.01 1.12 -0.92
CA ALA A 468 1.02 0.36 -0.17
C ALA A 468 2.14 1.28 0.35
N CYS A 469 2.59 2.24 -0.47
CA CYS A 469 3.60 3.22 -0.09
C CYS A 469 3.08 4.26 0.94
N GLU A 470 1.76 4.43 1.12
CA GLU A 470 1.22 5.20 2.24
C GLU A 470 1.26 4.39 3.55
N TYR A 471 0.87 3.11 3.52
CA TYR A 471 1.01 2.23 4.69
C TYR A 471 2.47 2.11 5.15
N GLU A 472 3.43 1.93 4.24
CA GLU A 472 4.86 1.87 4.56
C GLU A 472 5.35 3.12 5.32
N LYS A 473 4.90 4.33 4.94
CA LYS A 473 5.21 5.58 5.66
C LYS A 473 4.53 5.66 7.02
N VAL A 474 3.25 5.24 7.12
CA VAL A 474 2.52 5.19 8.40
C VAL A 474 3.23 4.27 9.39
N ILE A 475 3.69 3.10 8.95
CA ILE A 475 4.45 2.12 9.75
C ILE A 475 5.75 2.73 10.29
N GLU A 476 6.52 3.42 9.44
CA GLU A 476 7.79 4.07 9.84
C GLU A 476 7.58 5.20 10.87
N LEU A 477 6.58 6.05 10.64
CA LEU A 477 6.21 7.13 11.57
C LEU A 477 5.71 6.56 12.91
N ARG A 478 4.83 5.55 12.90
CA ARG A 478 4.34 4.88 14.11
C ARG A 478 5.48 4.26 14.91
N LYS A 479 6.40 3.53 14.27
CA LYS A 479 7.56 2.92 14.92
C LYS A 479 8.46 3.97 15.57
N THR A 480 8.72 5.08 14.87
CA THR A 480 9.55 6.19 15.35
C THR A 480 8.92 6.86 16.58
N LEU A 481 7.65 7.25 16.48
CA LEU A 481 6.91 7.88 17.56
C LEU A 481 6.73 6.95 18.78
N MET A 482 6.41 5.67 18.55
CA MET A 482 6.32 4.67 19.62
C MET A 482 7.66 4.48 20.33
N SER A 483 8.77 4.38 19.59
CA SER A 483 10.12 4.27 20.16
C SER A 483 10.51 5.50 20.99
N TYR A 484 10.09 6.71 20.58
CA TYR A 484 10.29 7.92 21.36
C TYR A 484 9.51 7.88 22.68
N VAL A 485 8.22 7.55 22.64
CA VAL A 485 7.40 7.47 23.86
C VAL A 485 7.93 6.40 24.83
N SER A 486 8.24 5.20 24.35
CA SER A 486 8.80 4.13 25.20
C SER A 486 10.14 4.52 25.83
N LYS A 487 10.98 5.30 25.14
CA LYS A 487 12.21 5.90 25.72
C LYS A 487 11.87 6.89 26.85
N THR A 488 10.98 7.86 26.64
CA THR A 488 10.61 8.84 27.69
C THR A 488 9.98 8.17 28.91
N ARG A 489 9.21 7.08 28.72
CA ARG A 489 8.67 6.26 29.83
C ARG A 489 9.78 5.51 30.58
N GLU A 490 10.80 5.00 29.89
CA GLU A 490 11.96 4.37 30.53
C GLU A 490 12.78 5.39 31.34
N GLU A 491 12.93 6.62 30.84
CA GLU A 491 13.58 7.75 31.53
C GLU A 491 12.80 8.17 32.78
N ARG A 492 11.45 8.29 32.68
CA ARG A 492 10.56 8.48 33.82
C ARG A 492 10.72 7.38 34.88
N ALA A 493 10.75 6.11 34.48
CA ALA A 493 10.88 4.96 35.39
C ALA A 493 12.25 4.93 36.10
N LYS A 494 13.33 5.33 35.41
CA LYS A 494 14.67 5.50 36.02
C LYS A 494 14.63 6.57 37.11
N LEU A 495 14.01 7.73 36.84
CA LEU A 495 13.89 8.82 37.81
C LEU A 495 13.05 8.45 39.04
N VAL A 496 11.92 7.73 38.86
CA VAL A 496 11.13 7.18 39.98
C VAL A 496 11.99 6.26 40.86
N ASN A 497 12.77 5.37 40.26
CA ASN A 497 13.62 4.43 41.00
C ASN A 497 14.83 5.09 41.69
N ILE A 498 15.29 6.23 41.18
CA ILE A 498 16.30 7.07 41.85
C ILE A 498 15.67 7.83 43.02
N GLU A 499 14.49 8.43 42.84
CA GLU A 499 13.74 9.15 43.89
C GLU A 499 13.40 8.22 45.08
N GLU A 500 12.96 6.99 44.82
CA GLU A 500 12.69 5.98 45.84
C GLU A 500 13.95 5.69 46.70
N LYS A 501 15.09 5.40 46.06
CA LYS A 501 16.37 5.12 46.74
C LYS A 501 16.90 6.31 47.53
N LEU A 502 16.80 7.52 46.96
CA LEU A 502 17.22 8.74 47.65
C LEU A 502 16.31 9.04 48.85
N SER A 503 15.02 8.76 48.76
CA SER A 503 14.10 8.84 49.90
C SER A 503 14.45 7.82 50.99
N GLU A 504 14.81 6.58 50.63
CA GLU A 504 15.31 5.57 51.58
C GLU A 504 16.66 5.96 52.21
N GLU A 505 17.53 6.66 51.48
CA GLU A 505 18.79 7.21 52.03
C GLU A 505 18.52 8.36 53.01
N VAL A 506 17.68 9.33 52.64
CA VAL A 506 17.29 10.44 53.53
C VAL A 506 16.61 9.94 54.81
N GLN A 507 15.66 9.00 54.72
CA GLN A 507 14.99 8.45 55.90
C GLN A 507 15.99 7.76 56.86
N ARG A 508 16.88 6.91 56.35
CA ARG A 508 17.88 6.23 57.19
C ARG A 508 18.84 7.21 57.87
N LEU A 509 19.21 8.29 57.20
CA LEU A 509 20.03 9.35 57.81
C LEU A 509 19.25 10.14 58.89
N GLN A 510 17.95 10.37 58.70
CA GLN A 510 17.09 10.99 59.73
C GLN A 510 16.89 10.08 60.96
N GLU A 511 16.84 8.75 60.76
CA GLU A 511 16.88 7.76 61.85
C GLU A 511 18.25 7.78 62.58
N GLU A 512 19.37 7.89 61.85
CA GLU A 512 20.71 8.01 62.43
C GLU A 512 20.92 9.33 63.21
N VAL A 513 20.38 10.44 62.71
CA VAL A 513 20.30 11.73 63.43
C VAL A 513 19.54 11.57 64.74
N SER A 514 18.42 10.86 64.73
CA SER A 514 17.58 10.66 65.91
C SER A 514 18.30 9.82 66.97
N SER A 515 18.93 8.72 66.56
CA SER A 515 19.79 7.87 67.39
C SER A 515 20.99 8.65 67.97
N THR A 516 21.64 9.48 67.15
CA THR A 516 22.78 10.30 67.58
C THR A 516 22.38 11.36 68.59
N ARG A 517 21.21 12.01 68.41
CA ARG A 517 20.64 12.97 69.37
C ARG A 517 20.26 12.29 70.70
N GLU A 518 19.78 11.05 70.68
CA GLU A 518 19.57 10.26 71.91
C GLU A 518 20.89 9.93 72.63
N SER A 519 21.93 9.52 71.90
CA SER A 519 23.27 9.30 72.49
C SER A 519 23.83 10.58 73.14
N ILE A 520 23.67 11.75 72.52
CA ILE A 520 24.06 13.05 73.10
C ILE A 520 23.27 13.32 74.40
N LYS A 521 21.97 13.02 74.43
CA LYS A 521 21.10 13.16 75.62
C LYS A 521 21.55 12.24 76.76
N GLU A 522 21.90 10.99 76.48
CA GLU A 522 22.44 10.05 77.47
C GLU A 522 23.79 10.54 78.04
N ARG A 523 24.74 10.90 77.14
CA ARG A 523 26.06 11.43 77.53
C ARG A 523 25.94 12.70 78.36
N SER A 524 25.01 13.59 78.03
CA SER A 524 24.71 14.81 78.79
C SER A 524 24.15 14.51 80.19
N SER A 525 23.26 13.52 80.31
CA SER A 525 22.78 13.03 81.61
C SER A 525 23.93 12.48 82.47
N ARG A 526 24.81 11.65 81.89
CA ARG A 526 26.03 11.15 82.55
C ARG A 526 26.98 12.27 82.98
N LYS A 527 27.19 13.28 82.13
CA LYS A 527 27.96 14.50 82.45
C LYS A 527 27.38 15.22 83.67
N SER A 528 26.07 15.41 83.73
CA SER A 528 25.39 16.06 84.86
C SER A 528 25.59 15.30 86.17
N ILE A 529 25.48 13.97 86.16
CA ILE A 529 25.72 13.11 87.33
C ILE A 529 27.18 13.24 87.82
N ILE A 530 28.16 13.27 86.91
CA ILE A 530 29.57 13.47 87.27
C ILE A 530 29.79 14.86 87.89
N GLN A 531 29.20 15.91 87.32
CA GLN A 531 29.25 17.26 87.89
C GLN A 531 28.63 17.34 89.29
N GLN A 532 27.47 16.71 89.51
CA GLN A 532 26.83 16.65 90.83
C GLN A 532 27.72 15.94 91.87
N ASN A 533 28.40 14.86 91.47
CA ASN A 533 29.36 14.17 92.33
C ASN A 533 30.57 15.06 92.68
N ILE A 534 31.12 15.78 91.70
CA ILE A 534 32.22 16.75 91.92
C ILE A 534 31.80 17.83 92.93
N THR A 535 30.61 18.43 92.78
CA THR A 535 30.09 19.40 93.76
C THR A 535 29.97 18.77 95.15
N SER A 536 29.39 17.57 95.26
CA SER A 536 29.27 16.85 96.55
C SER A 536 30.63 16.54 97.20
N PHE A 537 31.67 16.23 96.43
CA PHE A 537 33.02 16.05 96.95
C PHE A 537 33.66 17.37 97.39
N MET A 538 33.46 18.47 96.64
CA MET A 538 33.94 19.80 96.98
C MET A 538 33.30 20.32 98.27
N ASP A 539 31.99 20.14 98.46
CA ASP A 539 31.29 20.51 99.70
C ASP A 539 31.83 19.75 100.92
N LYS A 540 32.12 18.45 100.76
CA LYS A 540 32.76 17.63 101.81
C LYS A 540 34.17 18.10 102.13
N ILE A 541 34.98 18.44 101.11
CA ILE A 541 36.32 19.01 101.31
C ILE A 541 36.21 20.33 102.09
N ILE A 542 35.30 21.23 101.71
CA ILE A 542 35.07 22.52 102.38
C ILE A 542 34.60 22.35 103.83
N PHE A 543 33.77 21.33 104.12
CA PHE A 543 33.38 20.98 105.49
C PHE A 543 34.59 20.52 106.31
N ILE A 544 35.40 19.61 105.78
CA ILE A 544 36.59 19.06 106.47
C ILE A 544 37.65 20.16 106.69
N GLU A 545 37.86 21.04 105.71
CA GLU A 545 38.77 22.19 105.83
C GLU A 545 38.37 23.19 106.91
N LYS A 546 37.07 23.33 107.20
CA LYS A 546 36.57 24.11 108.34
C LYS A 546 36.72 23.39 109.67
N ARG A 547 36.44 22.07 109.71
CA ARG A 547 36.46 21.29 110.96
C ARG A 547 37.87 20.98 111.48
N ILE A 548 38.88 20.84 110.62
CA ILE A 548 40.26 20.57 111.05
C ILE A 548 40.84 21.70 111.95
N PRO A 549 40.74 23.00 111.60
CA PRO A 549 41.12 24.12 112.48
C PRO A 549 40.38 24.17 113.82
N GLU A 550 39.11 23.75 113.87
CA GLU A 550 38.35 23.66 115.12
C GLU A 550 38.89 22.56 116.02
N LEU A 551 39.08 21.34 115.49
CA LEU A 551 39.71 20.22 116.20
C LEU A 551 41.14 20.57 116.66
N GLU A 552 41.89 21.32 115.85
CA GLU A 552 43.20 21.89 116.20
C GLU A 552 43.13 22.81 117.44
N ALA A 553 42.07 23.62 117.57
CA ALA A 553 41.84 24.51 118.71
C ALA A 553 41.35 23.73 119.94
N GLU A 554 40.37 22.83 119.78
CA GLU A 554 39.87 21.93 120.83
C GLU A 554 41.02 21.09 121.43
N LYS A 555 41.90 20.53 120.59
CA LYS A 555 43.14 19.84 120.99
C LYS A 555 44.06 20.71 121.85
N LYS A 556 44.24 21.99 121.48
CA LYS A 556 45.08 22.94 122.24
C LYS A 556 44.48 23.25 123.61
N VAL A 557 43.15 23.40 123.70
CA VAL A 557 42.43 23.61 124.98
C VAL A 557 42.49 22.35 125.87
N ALA A 558 42.26 21.17 125.31
CA ALA A 558 42.37 19.89 126.02
C ALA A 558 43.78 19.62 126.55
N ALA A 559 44.82 19.96 125.77
CA ALA A 559 46.21 19.85 126.21
C ALA A 559 46.57 20.89 127.30
N SER A 560 46.07 22.13 127.18
CA SER A 560 46.28 23.20 128.18
C SER A 560 45.67 22.84 129.54
N THR A 561 44.47 22.24 129.54
CA THR A 561 43.80 21.69 130.73
C THR A 561 44.40 20.36 131.22
N ARG A 562 45.53 19.91 130.65
CA ARG A 562 46.26 18.65 130.97
C ARG A 562 45.45 17.37 130.72
N ASN A 563 44.37 17.43 129.96
CA ASN A 563 43.60 16.25 129.57
C ASN A 563 44.20 15.57 128.33
N PHE A 564 45.36 14.94 128.50
CA PHE A 564 46.12 14.33 127.41
C PHE A 564 45.40 13.18 126.69
N LYS A 565 44.46 12.49 127.35
CA LYS A 565 43.61 11.46 126.71
C LYS A 565 42.65 12.08 125.70
N GLU A 566 42.05 13.22 126.04
CA GLU A 566 41.15 13.98 125.20
C GLU A 566 41.89 14.58 124.00
N ALA A 567 43.00 15.28 124.26
CA ALA A 567 43.87 15.83 123.21
C ALA A 567 44.40 14.74 122.26
N GLY A 568 44.68 13.53 122.77
CA GLY A 568 45.05 12.36 121.96
C GLY A 568 43.93 11.85 121.04
N ARG A 569 42.67 11.83 121.52
CA ARG A 569 41.52 11.45 120.69
C ARG A 569 41.25 12.48 119.59
N ILE A 570 41.22 13.76 119.94
CA ILE A 570 41.00 14.86 119.00
C ILE A 570 42.13 14.92 117.95
N ALA A 571 43.38 14.59 118.33
CA ALA A 571 44.48 14.47 117.38
C ALA A 571 44.31 13.28 116.40
N ALA A 572 43.74 12.15 116.86
CA ALA A 572 43.43 11.02 115.99
C ALA A 572 42.25 11.33 115.05
N GLU A 573 41.22 12.03 115.55
CA GLU A 573 40.06 12.50 114.77
C GLU A 573 40.49 13.47 113.68
N ALA A 574 41.28 14.50 114.01
CA ALA A 574 41.83 15.44 113.03
C ALA A 574 42.75 14.75 111.99
N LYS A 575 43.44 13.66 112.36
CA LYS A 575 44.19 12.83 111.40
C LYS A 575 43.27 12.01 110.50
N SER A 576 42.19 11.46 111.04
CA SER A 576 41.17 10.73 110.27
C SER A 576 40.53 11.64 109.22
N PHE A 577 40.14 12.86 109.61
CA PHE A 577 39.61 13.86 108.69
C PHE A 577 40.60 14.28 107.60
N ASN A 578 41.91 14.37 107.90
CA ASN A 578 42.92 14.62 106.84
C ASN A 578 43.03 13.45 105.84
N LEU A 579 43.01 12.20 106.31
CA LEU A 579 43.03 11.03 105.43
C LEU A 579 41.75 10.91 104.59
N GLU A 580 40.61 11.30 105.15
CA GLU A 580 39.35 11.39 104.41
C GLU A 580 39.38 12.52 103.37
N LYS A 581 39.97 13.69 103.70
CA LYS A 581 40.22 14.76 102.73
C LYS A 581 41.09 14.29 101.57
N GLU A 582 42.24 13.64 101.85
CA GLU A 582 43.13 13.09 100.81
C GLU A 582 42.40 12.09 99.92
N LYS A 583 41.59 11.18 100.50
CA LYS A 583 40.75 10.24 99.76
C LYS A 583 39.74 10.96 98.86
N ILE A 584 38.96 11.91 99.39
CA ILE A 584 37.95 12.64 98.63
C ILE A 584 38.60 13.51 97.54
N GLN A 585 39.79 14.06 97.79
CA GLN A 585 40.55 14.82 96.80
C GLN A 585 41.05 13.93 95.64
N ILE A 586 41.42 12.67 95.91
CA ILE A 586 41.71 11.66 94.87
C ILE A 586 40.43 11.28 94.10
N GLU A 587 39.29 11.14 94.78
CA GLU A 587 37.99 10.83 94.17
C GLU A 587 37.50 12.00 93.28
N THR A 588 37.70 13.25 93.71
CA THR A 588 37.44 14.47 92.91
C THR A 588 38.35 14.53 91.68
N GLY A 589 39.64 14.19 91.84
CA GLY A 589 40.60 14.13 90.72
C GLY A 589 40.18 13.14 89.64
N LYS A 590 39.72 11.95 90.04
CA LYS A 590 39.16 10.94 89.11
C LYS A 590 37.91 11.47 88.43
N ALA A 591 36.94 11.99 89.19
CA ALA A 591 35.69 12.52 88.65
C ALA A 591 35.93 13.66 87.63
N ASN A 592 36.91 14.54 87.87
CA ASN A 592 37.32 15.55 86.90
C ASN A 592 37.90 14.93 85.60
N THR A 593 38.71 13.87 85.69
CA THR A 593 39.21 13.17 84.48
C THR A 593 38.15 12.34 83.76
N GLU A 594 37.09 11.92 84.46
CA GLU A 594 35.92 11.28 83.87
C GLU A 594 34.98 12.31 83.22
N LEU A 595 34.85 13.50 83.83
CA LEU A 595 34.13 14.64 83.25
C LEU A 595 34.76 15.07 81.92
N GLY A 596 36.07 15.31 81.89
CA GLY A 596 36.77 15.71 80.66
C GLY A 596 36.67 14.68 79.52
N LYS A 597 36.56 13.39 79.85
CA LYS A 597 36.23 12.34 78.87
C LYS A 597 34.80 12.45 78.38
N ALA A 598 33.83 12.54 79.29
CA ALA A 598 32.42 12.69 78.92
C ALA A 598 32.15 13.96 78.10
N GLU A 599 32.90 15.05 78.34
CA GLU A 599 32.81 16.27 77.54
C GLU A 599 33.40 16.10 76.13
N HIS A 600 34.56 15.44 75.99
CA HIS A 600 35.12 15.11 74.67
C HIS A 600 34.25 14.09 73.90
N GLU A 601 33.70 13.09 74.60
CA GLU A 601 32.74 12.11 74.09
C GLU A 601 31.45 12.80 73.57
N ILE A 602 31.02 13.93 74.17
CA ILE A 602 29.88 14.71 73.67
C ILE A 602 30.26 15.48 72.40
N GLU A 603 31.40 16.17 72.40
CA GLU A 603 31.88 16.95 71.25
C GLU A 603 32.02 16.07 70.00
N GLU A 604 32.63 14.89 70.13
CA GLU A 604 32.80 13.91 69.05
C GLU A 604 31.45 13.45 68.45
N THR A 605 30.38 13.36 69.26
CA THR A 605 29.03 13.06 68.76
C THR A 605 28.33 14.27 68.14
N ILE A 606 28.66 15.50 68.54
CA ILE A 606 28.14 16.72 67.92
C ILE A 606 28.79 16.94 66.54
N GLU A 607 30.09 16.69 66.41
CA GLU A 607 30.78 16.73 65.12
C GLU A 607 30.17 15.74 64.11
N LYS A 608 29.90 14.50 64.54
CA LYS A 608 29.23 13.47 63.72
C LYS A 608 27.78 13.85 63.37
N LEU A 609 27.01 14.37 64.33
CA LEU A 609 25.66 14.86 64.06
C LEU A 609 25.67 15.94 62.96
N GLN A 610 26.60 16.89 63.03
CA GLN A 610 26.78 17.92 62.01
C GLN A 610 27.31 17.37 60.67
N GLU A 611 27.94 16.20 60.63
CA GLU A 611 28.35 15.54 59.38
C GLU A 611 27.15 14.86 58.71
N ILE A 612 26.35 14.12 59.48
CA ILE A 612 25.11 13.49 59.01
C ILE A 612 24.10 14.55 58.54
N GLU A 613 23.92 15.64 59.28
CA GLU A 613 23.03 16.74 58.88
C GLU A 613 23.47 17.43 57.57
N LYS A 614 24.78 17.50 57.26
CA LYS A 614 25.28 17.96 55.95
C LYS A 614 25.00 16.93 54.84
N LEU A 615 25.13 15.64 55.14
CA LEU A 615 24.87 14.57 54.18
C LEU A 615 23.37 14.49 53.82
N ILE A 616 22.48 14.70 54.78
CA ILE A 616 21.03 14.85 54.55
C ILE A 616 20.76 15.99 53.56
N LEU A 617 21.30 17.20 53.81
CA LEU A 617 21.07 18.35 52.92
C LEU A 617 21.57 18.13 51.48
N LEU A 618 22.66 17.38 51.30
CA LEU A 618 23.14 16.97 49.97
C LEU A 618 22.16 15.98 49.31
N LYS A 619 21.70 14.98 50.06
CA LYS A 619 20.78 13.95 49.58
C LYS A 619 19.37 14.48 49.29
N GLU A 620 18.90 15.44 50.07
CA GLU A 620 17.67 16.18 49.80
C GLU A 620 17.78 17.03 48.52
N LYS A 621 18.96 17.60 48.19
CA LYS A 621 19.19 18.28 46.90
C LYS A 621 19.20 17.29 45.72
N GLU A 622 19.85 16.14 45.87
CA GLU A 622 19.81 15.06 44.86
C GLU A 622 18.37 14.58 44.60
N LEU A 623 17.61 14.33 45.68
CA LEU A 623 16.22 13.91 45.66
C LEU A 623 15.32 14.93 44.95
N ALA A 624 15.46 16.22 45.29
CA ALA A 624 14.69 17.30 44.70
C ALA A 624 14.99 17.50 43.20
N LEU A 625 16.25 17.29 42.76
CA LEU A 625 16.61 17.35 41.34
C LEU A 625 15.97 16.21 40.54
N SER A 626 16.05 14.96 41.04
CA SER A 626 15.41 13.81 40.38
C SER A 626 13.88 13.96 40.32
N ARG A 627 13.27 14.47 41.39
CA ARG A 627 11.83 14.77 41.43
C ARG A 627 11.45 15.89 40.47
N PHE A 628 12.24 16.95 40.37
CA PHE A 628 12.05 18.04 39.40
C PHE A 628 12.09 17.52 37.95
N GLN A 629 13.08 16.69 37.60
CA GLN A 629 13.17 16.04 36.29
C GLN A 629 11.95 15.13 36.02
N ARG A 630 11.49 14.35 37.01
CA ARG A 630 10.28 13.51 36.84
C ARG A 630 9.03 14.36 36.60
N LEU A 631 8.80 15.39 37.41
CA LEU A 631 7.63 16.29 37.29
C LEU A 631 7.58 17.03 35.96
N ARG A 632 8.75 17.36 35.39
CA ARG A 632 8.85 17.90 34.01
C ARG A 632 8.32 16.90 32.98
N ILE A 633 8.66 15.61 33.11
CA ILE A 633 8.11 14.55 32.25
C ILE A 633 6.62 14.34 32.54
N ASP A 634 6.19 14.24 33.80
CA ASP A 634 4.78 14.07 34.17
C ASP A 634 3.90 15.21 33.58
N SER A 635 4.34 16.47 33.71
CA SER A 635 3.66 17.64 33.13
C SER A 635 3.64 17.60 31.59
N GLY A 636 4.75 17.20 30.97
CA GLY A 636 4.88 17.05 29.52
C GLY A 636 3.97 15.96 28.95
N THR A 637 3.97 14.78 29.57
CA THR A 637 3.06 13.68 29.24
C THR A 637 1.60 14.11 29.42
N ALA A 638 1.23 14.74 30.54
CA ALA A 638 -0.13 15.25 30.75
C ALA A 638 -0.54 16.30 29.69
N LYS A 639 0.39 17.16 29.22
CA LYS A 639 0.16 18.09 28.10
C LYS A 639 -0.05 17.37 26.76
N ALA A 640 0.69 16.30 26.47
CA ALA A 640 0.50 15.48 25.27
C ALA A 640 -0.82 14.70 25.28
N GLU A 641 -1.15 14.11 26.42
CA GLU A 641 -2.42 13.40 26.66
C GLU A 641 -3.62 14.35 26.59
N ARG A 642 -3.47 15.59 27.07
CA ARG A 642 -4.47 16.64 26.88
C ARG A 642 -4.68 16.96 25.39
N SER A 643 -3.62 17.03 24.59
CA SER A 643 -3.75 17.22 23.14
C SER A 643 -4.48 16.06 22.47
N ALA A 644 -4.23 14.81 22.91
CA ALA A 644 -4.99 13.64 22.47
C ALA A 644 -6.49 13.73 22.84
N ALA A 645 -6.79 14.13 24.08
CA ALA A 645 -8.17 14.31 24.53
C ALA A 645 -8.90 15.43 23.76
N LEU A 646 -8.22 16.54 23.43
CA LEU A 646 -8.78 17.62 22.60
C LEU A 646 -9.08 17.15 21.16
N GLU A 647 -8.16 16.43 20.53
CA GLU A 647 -8.32 15.85 19.19
C GLU A 647 -9.48 14.84 19.15
N LEU A 648 -9.65 14.05 20.21
CA LEU A 648 -10.76 13.10 20.38
C LEU A 648 -12.02 13.75 20.98
N SER A 649 -12.08 15.09 21.07
CA SER A 649 -13.22 15.89 21.55
C SER A 649 -13.67 15.62 23.01
N ASP A 650 -12.81 15.00 23.83
CA ASP A 650 -13.03 14.73 25.25
C ASP A 650 -12.60 15.94 26.10
N LEU A 651 -13.44 16.98 26.08
CA LEU A 651 -13.19 18.24 26.78
C LEU A 651 -13.15 18.11 28.31
N GLU A 652 -13.75 17.07 28.89
CA GLU A 652 -13.72 16.82 30.33
C GLU A 652 -12.33 16.30 30.74
N GLU A 653 -11.85 15.24 30.08
CA GLU A 653 -10.51 14.69 30.33
C GLU A 653 -9.40 15.70 29.95
N ALA A 654 -9.58 16.49 28.88
CA ALA A 654 -8.64 17.53 28.49
C ALA A 654 -8.49 18.68 29.51
N ASN A 655 -9.51 18.94 30.34
CA ASN A 655 -9.43 19.91 31.44
C ASN A 655 -8.76 19.29 32.67
N LEU A 656 -9.12 18.06 33.04
CA LEU A 656 -8.47 17.34 34.16
C LEU A 656 -6.95 17.15 33.91
N LEU A 657 -6.56 16.86 32.68
CA LEU A 657 -5.14 16.77 32.28
C LEU A 657 -4.43 18.13 32.22
N LEU A 658 -5.17 19.25 32.06
CA LEU A 658 -4.59 20.59 32.20
C LEU A 658 -4.28 20.90 33.67
N GLU A 659 -5.20 20.57 34.58
CA GLU A 659 -5.01 20.73 36.03
C GLU A 659 -3.84 19.85 36.52
N GLU A 660 -3.80 18.58 36.12
CA GLU A 660 -2.71 17.64 36.44
C GLU A 660 -1.34 18.14 35.92
N ALA A 661 -1.29 18.67 34.68
CA ALA A 661 -0.07 19.23 34.12
C ALA A 661 0.40 20.52 34.85
N GLN A 662 -0.54 21.36 35.30
CA GLN A 662 -0.26 22.59 36.04
C GLN A 662 0.14 22.33 37.49
N GLU A 663 -0.41 21.29 38.13
CA GLU A 663 -0.01 20.86 39.47
C GLU A 663 1.45 20.38 39.47
N ALA A 664 1.81 19.49 38.53
CA ALA A 664 3.18 19.01 38.38
C ALA A 664 4.18 20.14 38.05
N GLU A 665 3.80 21.09 37.18
CA GLU A 665 4.62 22.26 36.84
C GLU A 665 4.76 23.23 38.02
N SER A 666 3.69 23.41 38.82
CA SER A 666 3.72 24.18 40.06
C SER A 666 4.57 23.53 41.15
N GLU A 667 4.60 22.20 41.25
CA GLU A 667 5.49 21.49 42.16
C GLU A 667 6.95 21.58 41.72
N ALA A 668 7.23 21.41 40.43
CA ALA A 668 8.58 21.54 39.88
C ALA A 668 9.17 22.94 40.16
N GLU A 669 8.41 24.01 39.92
CA GLU A 669 8.87 25.38 40.19
C GLU A 669 9.08 25.65 41.69
N LYS A 670 8.25 25.06 42.58
CA LYS A 670 8.49 25.12 44.05
C LYS A 670 9.81 24.45 44.43
N LEU A 671 10.11 23.27 43.89
CA LEU A 671 11.37 22.55 44.15
C LEU A 671 12.58 23.33 43.63
N LYS A 672 12.50 23.87 42.41
CA LYS A 672 13.52 24.72 41.80
C LYS A 672 13.89 25.91 42.69
N VAL A 673 12.87 26.65 43.17
CA VAL A 673 13.05 27.80 44.07
C VAL A 673 13.58 27.38 45.44
N THR A 674 13.08 26.27 46.01
CA THR A 674 13.43 25.83 47.37
C THR A 674 14.87 25.29 47.45
N CYS A 675 15.31 24.53 46.45
CA CYS A 675 16.63 23.91 46.43
C CYS A 675 17.69 24.75 45.71
N GLY A 676 17.34 25.93 45.19
CA GLY A 676 18.26 26.84 44.51
C GLY A 676 18.92 26.22 43.27
N LEU A 677 18.17 25.40 42.52
CA LEU A 677 18.68 24.73 41.32
C LEU A 677 19.11 25.79 40.29
N LYS A 678 20.30 25.61 39.72
CA LYS A 678 20.90 26.58 38.80
C LYS A 678 20.46 26.31 37.37
N VAL A 679 20.24 27.37 36.60
CA VAL A 679 19.96 27.32 35.15
C VAL A 679 21.07 26.59 34.36
N GLU A 680 22.31 26.59 34.87
CA GLU A 680 23.44 25.81 34.31
C GLU A 680 23.25 24.28 34.40
N GLU A 681 22.44 23.79 35.35
CA GLU A 681 22.01 22.38 35.43
C GLU A 681 20.76 22.12 34.54
N GLU A 682 20.13 23.16 33.97
CA GLU A 682 18.93 23.05 33.12
C GLU A 682 19.26 23.04 31.61
N GLU A 683 20.24 23.83 31.15
CA GLU A 683 20.36 24.14 29.71
C GLU A 683 20.79 22.99 28.79
N GLU A 684 21.47 21.94 29.26
CA GLU A 684 21.79 20.77 28.42
C GLU A 684 20.66 19.72 28.39
N GLU A 685 19.98 19.45 29.51
CA GLU A 685 18.92 18.41 29.57
C GLU A 685 17.50 18.93 29.27
N ALA A 686 17.18 20.22 29.49
CA ALA A 686 15.83 20.72 29.25
C ALA A 686 15.38 20.60 27.78
N LYS A 687 16.33 20.55 26.84
CA LYS A 687 16.06 20.45 25.39
C LYS A 687 15.53 19.09 24.94
N SER A 688 15.72 18.00 25.70
CA SER A 688 15.18 16.68 25.34
C SER A 688 13.73 16.46 25.80
N TYR A 689 13.19 17.37 26.63
CA TYR A 689 11.90 17.22 27.32
C TYR A 689 11.00 18.46 27.13
N GLU A 690 10.94 18.97 25.90
CA GLU A 690 10.10 20.12 25.52
C GLU A 690 8.83 19.74 24.75
N VAL A 691 8.83 18.60 24.04
CA VAL A 691 7.68 18.06 23.31
C VAL A 691 7.47 16.60 23.70
N PHE A 692 6.20 16.18 23.81
CA PHE A 692 5.78 14.81 24.14
C PHE A 692 4.60 14.42 23.26
N VAL A 693 4.42 13.11 23.02
CA VAL A 693 3.35 12.56 22.17
C VAL A 693 2.59 11.46 22.92
N SER A 694 1.27 11.41 22.73
CA SER A 694 0.39 10.40 23.34
C SER A 694 0.30 9.13 22.49
N MET A 695 0.34 7.96 23.14
CA MET A 695 0.11 6.66 22.49
C MET A 695 -1.32 6.53 21.92
N GLU A 696 -2.31 7.14 22.58
CA GLU A 696 -3.71 7.19 22.11
C GLU A 696 -3.84 8.04 20.84
N LEU A 697 -3.10 9.15 20.77
CA LEU A 697 -3.06 9.97 19.56
C LEU A 697 -2.34 9.24 18.42
N ILE A 698 -1.18 8.62 18.68
CA ILE A 698 -0.48 7.79 17.67
C ILE A 698 -1.45 6.76 17.09
N ALA A 699 -2.14 5.98 17.93
CA ALA A 699 -3.07 4.92 17.48
C ALA A 699 -4.19 5.44 16.57
N THR A 700 -4.78 6.58 16.94
CA THR A 700 -6.01 7.10 16.32
C THR A 700 -5.80 7.97 15.08
N VAL A 701 -4.63 8.58 14.87
CA VAL A 701 -4.40 9.47 13.73
C VAL A 701 -3.84 8.79 12.47
N GLY A 702 -4.09 9.41 11.32
CA GLY A 702 -3.58 9.01 10.01
C GLY A 702 -2.35 9.82 9.54
N LEU A 703 -1.80 9.42 8.38
CA LEU A 703 -0.49 9.83 7.84
C LEU A 703 -0.09 11.29 8.09
N LYS A 704 -0.92 12.27 7.68
CA LYS A 704 -0.58 13.71 7.80
C LYS A 704 -0.32 14.16 9.24
N LYS A 705 -1.15 13.73 10.19
CA LYS A 705 -0.95 14.04 11.61
C LYS A 705 0.20 13.24 12.22
N LEU A 706 0.47 12.02 11.72
CA LEU A 706 1.67 11.28 12.13
C LEU A 706 2.95 11.98 11.67
N GLN A 707 2.95 12.64 10.51
CA GLN A 707 4.05 13.48 10.04
C GLN A 707 4.20 14.73 10.92
N GLU A 708 3.13 15.48 11.17
CA GLU A 708 3.11 16.65 12.07
C GLU A 708 3.63 16.31 13.48
N LEU A 709 3.27 15.13 14.03
CA LEU A 709 3.77 14.65 15.31
C LEU A 709 5.25 14.24 15.26
N ALA A 710 5.69 13.56 14.20
CA ALA A 710 7.10 13.17 14.05
C ALA A 710 8.02 14.38 13.85
N GLU A 711 7.58 15.41 13.12
CA GLU A 711 8.30 16.68 12.96
C GLU A 711 8.40 17.48 14.28
N SER A 712 7.49 17.25 15.23
CA SER A 712 7.51 17.89 16.55
C SER A 712 8.47 17.23 17.55
N VAL A 713 8.91 15.99 17.29
CA VAL A 713 9.73 15.18 18.21
C VAL A 713 11.22 15.32 17.87
N PRO A 714 12.12 15.48 18.86
CA PRO A 714 13.56 15.49 18.61
C PRO A 714 14.05 14.13 18.10
N SER A 715 14.78 14.15 16.97
CA SER A 715 15.35 12.99 16.27
C SER A 715 16.55 12.35 16.98
#